data_AF-A0A067EMT7-F1
#
_entry.id   AF-A0A067EMT7-F1
#
_cell.length_a   1.000
_cell.length_b   1.000
_cell.length_c   1.000
_cell.angle_alpha   90.00
_cell.angle_beta   90.00
_cell.angle_gamma   90.00
#
_symmetry.space_group_name_H-M   'P 1'
#
loop_
_entity.id
_entity.type
_entity.pdbx_description
1 polymer ?
#
loop_
_entity_poly.entity_id
_entity_poly.type
_entity_poly.pdbx_seq_one_letter_code
_entity_poly.pdbx_strand_id
1 'polypeptide(L)'
;MLKPQVHQSHQSLKPLVPLSKPFLRGNFHAFRALQSSSSIKNIPKIRIGISPSVNIKAITTFTQKSTQVKAFVTIKPSVGGLVSGFVDDVKDMFGKSLLLELVSAELDPKTGAEKPTIKGFAHRAGEDKDGHIIYESKFEVPPSFGEVGAILVENEHHKEMYLNDIVLDGPRNGPVNITCGSWVQSKHVNKQKRIFFTNKSYLPSQTPNGLTRLRAEELLNLRGDGQGERKTHDRIYDYDVYNDLGVPDFCSELARPVLGGKEHPYPRRCRTGRPPCETDPASESRTLINYVPRDEAFSEIKQLQFSAKTLYSVLHGLVPSLETAIIDTDLGFPYFTTIDKLFNEGVNVPMPETFKEKALWRTILPRLVKGIEDTGKEVLRFETPETMDRDKFFWFRDEEFGRQTLAGLNPYSIRLVTEWPLRSTLDPEIYGPPESAITKELIEKEIGGIMTVEEAIKQKKLFILDYHDLLLPYVEKVRELKGTTLYGSRTLFFSYPSGTLRPLAIELTRPPMDGKPQWKQVFTPSWHSTECWLWRLAKAHVLAHDSGYHQLVSHWLRTHCCTEPYIIATNRQLSAMHPINRLLQPHFRYTMEINALAREALVNAGGIIESTFSPGKYSMELSSVAYDKHWRFDHEALPKDLISR
;
A
#
# COMPACT_ATOMS: atom_id res chain seq x y z
N MET A 1 -39.71 -52.80 -27.19
CA MET A 1 -39.72 -53.75 -26.06
C MET A 1 -38.26 -54.04 -25.72
N LEU A 2 -37.70 -53.94 -24.53
CA LEU A 2 -38.11 -53.63 -23.15
C LEU A 2 -36.80 -53.28 -22.40
N LYS A 3 -36.88 -52.41 -21.38
CA LYS A 3 -35.79 -52.04 -20.45
C LYS A 3 -35.36 -53.23 -19.56
N PRO A 4 -34.24 -53.09 -18.84
CA PRO A 4 -34.32 -53.15 -17.36
C PRO A 4 -33.51 -51.99 -16.72
N GLN A 5 -34.14 -51.13 -15.91
CA GLN A 5 -34.35 -51.25 -14.46
C GLN A 5 -33.06 -51.15 -13.64
N VAL A 6 -32.79 -49.94 -13.15
CA VAL A 6 -31.88 -49.66 -12.03
C VAL A 6 -32.74 -49.35 -10.80
N HIS A 7 -32.53 -50.11 -9.73
CA HIS A 7 -33.19 -49.95 -8.44
C HIS A 7 -32.75 -48.65 -7.75
N GLN A 8 -33.72 -47.85 -7.34
CA GLN A 8 -33.57 -46.80 -6.33
C GLN A 8 -33.70 -47.42 -4.93
N SER A 9 -32.74 -47.13 -4.05
CA SER A 9 -32.94 -47.18 -2.60
C SER A 9 -32.84 -45.75 -2.06
N HIS A 10 -34.00 -45.22 -1.64
CA HIS A 10 -34.08 -43.99 -0.86
C HIS A 10 -33.74 -44.29 0.60
N GLN A 11 -32.77 -43.57 1.17
CA GLN A 11 -32.78 -43.22 2.59
C GLN A 11 -32.53 -41.71 2.73
N SER A 12 -33.48 -41.09 3.43
CA SER A 12 -33.60 -39.67 3.69
C SER A 12 -32.63 -39.20 4.75
N LEU A 13 -31.92 -38.10 4.49
CA LEU A 13 -31.45 -37.18 5.53
C LEU A 13 -31.89 -35.77 5.14
N LYS A 14 -32.55 -35.11 6.10
CA LYS A 14 -33.17 -33.79 5.99
C LYS A 14 -32.15 -32.69 5.70
N PRO A 15 -32.50 -31.65 4.92
CA PRO A 15 -31.65 -30.49 4.72
C PRO A 15 -31.81 -29.50 5.89
N LEU A 16 -30.71 -29.18 6.56
CA LEU A 16 -30.61 -28.02 7.45
C LEU A 16 -30.19 -26.80 6.61
N VAL A 17 -31.18 -25.93 6.38
CA VAL A 17 -31.12 -24.46 6.17
C VAL A 17 -29.83 -23.88 5.55
N PRO A 18 -29.89 -23.36 4.31
CA PRO A 18 -28.86 -22.44 3.82
C PRO A 18 -29.10 -21.05 4.41
N LEU A 19 -28.15 -20.54 5.20
CA LEU A 19 -28.10 -19.12 5.54
C LEU A 19 -27.87 -18.30 4.26
N SER A 20 -28.92 -17.61 3.86
CA SER A 20 -28.93 -16.61 2.79
C SER A 20 -28.01 -15.44 3.16
N LYS A 21 -26.95 -15.23 2.38
CA LYS A 21 -26.23 -13.95 2.35
C LYS A 21 -27.10 -12.94 1.57
N PRO A 22 -27.44 -11.77 2.13
CA PRO A 22 -28.14 -10.76 1.35
C PRO A 22 -27.15 -10.07 0.39
N PHE A 23 -27.34 -10.34 -0.90
CA PHE A 23 -26.88 -9.50 -1.99
C PHE A 23 -27.64 -8.18 -1.95
N LEU A 24 -26.97 -7.07 -1.63
CA LEU A 24 -27.50 -5.74 -1.89
C LEU A 24 -27.14 -5.32 -3.31
N ARG A 25 -28.09 -5.53 -4.23
CA ARG A 25 -28.20 -4.77 -5.47
C ARG A 25 -28.61 -3.34 -5.13
N GLY A 26 -27.76 -2.35 -5.42
CA GLY A 26 -28.15 -0.94 -5.44
C GLY A 26 -28.55 -0.53 -6.85
N ASN A 27 -29.86 -0.46 -7.11
CA ASN A 27 -30.42 0.17 -8.30
C ASN A 27 -30.24 1.70 -8.22
N PHE A 28 -29.83 2.27 -9.35
CA PHE A 28 -29.91 3.69 -9.66
C PHE A 28 -31.35 4.21 -9.51
N HIS A 29 -31.57 5.19 -8.64
CA HIS A 29 -32.63 6.18 -8.82
C HIS A 29 -32.16 7.56 -8.33
N ALA A 30 -32.24 8.53 -9.23
CA ALA A 30 -31.93 9.93 -9.03
C ALA A 30 -32.89 10.55 -7.99
N PHE A 31 -32.34 11.25 -7.00
CA PHE A 31 -33.11 12.10 -6.11
C PHE A 31 -33.10 13.54 -6.62
N ARG A 32 -34.28 14.01 -7.05
CA ARG A 32 -34.64 15.40 -7.31
C ARG A 32 -34.60 16.18 -5.99
N ALA A 33 -33.92 17.33 -5.99
CA ALA A 33 -33.97 18.30 -4.91
C ALA A 33 -35.36 18.94 -4.83
N LEU A 34 -36.02 18.81 -3.67
CA LEU A 34 -37.20 19.57 -3.31
C LEU A 34 -36.73 20.81 -2.53
N GLN A 35 -36.89 21.98 -3.16
CA GLN A 35 -36.72 23.29 -2.55
C GLN A 35 -37.86 23.53 -1.55
N SER A 36 -37.53 23.88 -0.31
CA SER A 36 -38.49 24.49 0.61
C SER A 36 -38.24 26.00 0.69
N SER A 37 -39.18 26.76 0.16
CA SER A 37 -39.26 28.22 0.28
C SER A 37 -39.93 28.58 1.62
N SER A 38 -39.26 29.35 2.47
CA SER A 38 -39.90 30.04 3.60
C SER A 38 -39.96 31.54 3.32
N SER A 39 -41.19 32.05 3.25
CA SER A 39 -41.53 33.43 2.95
C SER A 39 -41.45 34.30 4.21
N ILE A 40 -40.77 35.44 4.06
CA ILE A 40 -40.66 36.51 5.06
C ILE A 40 -41.95 37.36 5.00
N LYS A 41 -42.64 37.52 6.14
CA LYS A 41 -43.68 38.55 6.32
C LYS A 41 -43.21 39.57 7.35
N ASN A 42 -43.26 40.84 6.97
CA ASN A 42 -42.92 42.02 7.76
C ASN A 42 -44.14 42.58 8.53
N ILE A 43 -43.82 43.50 9.47
CA ILE A 43 -44.60 44.67 10.01
C ILE A 43 -45.33 44.42 11.36
N PRO A 44 -45.45 45.39 12.32
CA PRO A 44 -44.91 46.77 12.44
C PRO A 44 -44.14 47.08 13.76
N LYS A 45 -43.45 48.24 13.72
CA LYS A 45 -42.86 48.98 14.85
C LYS A 45 -43.92 49.64 15.73
N ILE A 46 -43.77 49.56 17.05
CA ILE A 46 -44.42 50.44 18.02
C ILE A 46 -43.34 51.02 18.96
N ARG A 47 -43.26 52.36 19.02
CA ARG A 47 -42.50 53.14 20.01
C ARG A 47 -43.40 53.38 21.22
N ILE A 48 -42.93 53.08 22.43
CA ILE A 48 -43.46 53.68 23.67
C ILE A 48 -42.27 54.04 24.58
N GLY A 49 -42.35 55.24 25.16
CA GLY A 49 -41.27 55.98 25.79
C GLY A 49 -40.79 55.48 27.16
N ILE A 50 -39.68 56.09 27.57
CA ILE A 50 -38.97 55.89 28.82
C ILE A 50 -39.54 56.85 29.88
N SER A 51 -39.75 56.35 31.10
CA SER A 51 -39.62 57.12 32.35
C SER A 51 -38.87 56.24 33.37
N PRO A 52 -37.89 56.77 34.11
CA PRO A 52 -36.98 55.94 34.91
C PRO A 52 -37.53 55.75 36.33
N SER A 53 -37.66 54.51 36.78
CA SER A 53 -37.70 54.18 38.21
C SER A 53 -36.35 53.59 38.61
N VAL A 54 -35.66 54.35 39.45
CA VAL A 54 -34.42 53.95 40.11
C VAL A 54 -34.72 52.76 41.00
N ASN A 55 -34.13 51.61 40.68
CA ASN A 55 -33.93 50.52 41.62
C ASN A 55 -32.48 50.09 41.52
N ILE A 56 -31.70 50.54 42.51
CA ILE A 56 -30.34 50.07 42.77
C ILE A 56 -30.47 48.58 43.13
N LYS A 57 -30.33 47.71 42.14
CA LYS A 57 -30.08 46.28 42.38
C LYS A 57 -28.57 46.10 42.49
N ALA A 58 -28.18 45.64 43.67
CA ALA A 58 -26.84 45.22 44.02
C ALA A 58 -26.20 44.42 42.87
N ILE A 59 -24.96 44.79 42.56
CA ILE A 59 -24.06 43.98 41.73
C ILE A 59 -23.78 42.71 42.54
N THR A 60 -24.60 41.68 42.33
CA THR A 60 -24.18 40.32 42.63
C THR A 60 -23.11 39.97 41.61
N THR A 61 -21.85 40.09 42.04
CA THR A 61 -20.75 39.34 41.43
C THR A 61 -21.12 37.87 41.48
N PHE A 62 -21.75 37.37 40.41
CA PHE A 62 -21.82 35.95 40.16
C PHE A 62 -20.39 35.47 40.00
N THR A 63 -19.83 34.91 41.06
CA THR A 63 -18.66 34.04 40.97
C THR A 63 -19.09 32.86 40.11
N GLN A 64 -18.83 32.99 38.80
CA GLN A 64 -19.05 31.93 37.83
C GLN A 64 -18.18 30.74 38.26
N LYS A 65 -18.81 29.74 38.89
CA LYS A 65 -18.13 28.55 39.42
C LYS A 65 -17.37 27.82 38.30
N SER A 66 -16.17 27.34 38.63
CA SER A 66 -15.42 26.42 37.79
C SER A 66 -16.27 25.20 37.46
N THR A 67 -16.09 24.67 36.26
CA THR A 67 -16.69 23.42 35.83
C THR A 67 -15.66 22.32 36.02
N GLN A 68 -16.02 21.25 36.73
CA GLN A 68 -15.16 20.09 36.88
C GLN A 68 -15.19 19.28 35.58
N VAL A 69 -14.03 19.07 34.97
CA VAL A 69 -13.86 18.29 33.74
C VAL A 69 -13.00 17.07 34.07
N LYS A 70 -13.43 15.89 33.63
CA LYS A 70 -12.65 14.65 33.72
C LYS A 70 -12.08 14.30 32.36
N ALA A 71 -10.80 13.97 32.29
CA ALA A 71 -10.19 13.41 31.10
C ALA A 71 -9.98 11.91 31.28
N PHE A 72 -10.42 11.13 30.31
CA PHE A 72 -10.13 9.71 30.18
C PHE A 72 -9.18 9.53 28.99
N VAL A 73 -8.00 8.95 29.23
CA VAL A 73 -6.98 8.68 28.21
C VAL A 73 -6.92 7.16 28.01
N THR A 74 -7.16 6.72 26.79
CA THR A 74 -7.17 5.31 26.41
C THR A 74 -5.81 4.94 25.81
N ILE A 75 -5.09 4.01 26.45
CA ILE A 75 -3.80 3.51 26.00
C ILE A 75 -3.96 2.09 25.47
N LYS A 76 -3.48 1.84 24.26
CA LYS A 76 -3.44 0.49 23.69
C LYS A 76 -2.17 -0.22 24.14
N PRO A 77 -2.27 -1.40 24.79
CA PRO A 77 -1.09 -2.15 25.21
C PRO A 77 -0.28 -2.67 24.01
N SER A 78 1.03 -2.83 24.21
CA SER A 78 1.91 -3.53 23.27
C SER A 78 1.72 -5.04 23.42
N VAL A 79 1.76 -5.77 22.30
CA VAL A 79 1.55 -7.22 22.18
C VAL A 79 2.79 -8.02 22.64
N GLY A 80 3.97 -7.38 22.75
CA GLY A 80 5.21 -7.98 23.28
C GLY A 80 5.74 -7.40 24.60
N GLY A 81 5.04 -6.45 25.22
CA GLY A 81 5.49 -5.77 26.43
C GLY A 81 4.78 -6.30 27.66
N LEU A 82 5.45 -7.18 28.41
CA LEU A 82 5.13 -7.43 29.81
C LEU A 82 4.92 -6.07 30.50
N VAL A 83 3.74 -5.89 31.08
CA VAL A 83 3.44 -4.72 31.91
C VAL A 83 4.51 -4.63 32.99
N SER A 84 5.08 -3.41 33.06
CA SER A 84 5.83 -2.81 34.16
C SER A 84 7.17 -3.38 34.61
N GLY A 85 8.20 -2.53 34.53
CA GLY A 85 9.31 -2.58 35.48
C GLY A 85 8.89 -1.87 36.77
N PHE A 86 9.45 -2.29 37.91
CA PHE A 86 9.18 -1.78 39.27
C PHE A 86 9.07 -0.23 39.40
N VAL A 87 9.72 0.54 38.51
CA VAL A 87 9.71 2.02 38.54
C VAL A 87 8.44 2.62 37.93
N ASP A 88 7.93 2.02 36.85
CA ASP A 88 6.73 2.51 36.17
C ASP A 88 5.47 2.21 37.00
N ASP A 89 5.44 1.07 37.70
CA ASP A 89 4.38 0.72 38.67
C ASP A 89 4.31 1.72 39.83
N VAL A 90 5.48 2.17 40.32
CA VAL A 90 5.55 3.12 41.43
C VAL A 90 5.06 4.51 41.01
N LYS A 91 5.37 4.97 39.78
CA LYS A 91 4.82 6.23 39.23
C LYS A 91 3.31 6.17 39.02
N ASP A 92 2.79 5.03 38.57
CA ASP A 92 1.35 4.77 38.47
C ASP A 92 0.67 4.84 39.85
N MET A 93 1.32 4.31 40.90
CA MET A 93 0.83 4.39 42.28
C MET A 93 0.87 5.82 42.87
N PHE A 94 1.79 6.67 42.43
CA PHE A 94 1.89 8.07 42.87
C PHE A 94 1.09 9.07 42.02
N GLY A 95 0.36 8.59 41.01
CA GLY A 95 -0.56 9.38 40.20
C GLY A 95 0.08 10.45 39.31
N LYS A 96 1.35 10.25 38.91
CA LYS A 96 2.11 11.15 38.02
C LYS A 96 2.58 10.42 36.76
N SER A 97 1.65 9.78 36.06
CA SER A 97 1.95 8.91 34.91
C SER A 97 1.93 9.66 33.58
N LEU A 98 0.91 10.51 33.38
CA LEU A 98 0.80 11.36 32.20
C LEU A 98 0.48 12.78 32.64
N LEU A 99 1.27 13.75 32.20
CA LEU A 99 0.92 15.15 32.37
C LEU A 99 0.06 15.59 31.17
N LEU A 100 -1.14 16.08 31.48
CA LEU A 100 -2.08 16.62 30.52
C LEU A 100 -2.20 18.13 30.74
N GLU A 101 -2.14 18.91 29.68
CA GLU A 101 -2.37 20.35 29.72
C GLU A 101 -3.48 20.73 28.73
N LEU A 102 -4.62 21.19 29.25
CA LEU A 102 -5.74 21.66 28.42
C LEU A 102 -5.35 22.99 27.76
N VAL A 103 -5.64 23.11 26.47
CA VAL A 103 -5.38 24.30 25.66
C VAL A 103 -6.71 24.90 25.21
N SER A 104 -6.90 26.20 25.42
CA SER A 104 -8.09 26.91 24.98
C SER A 104 -8.09 27.13 23.46
N ALA A 105 -9.26 27.00 22.82
CA ALA A 105 -9.45 27.39 21.43
C ALA A 105 -9.43 28.92 21.24
N GLU A 106 -9.58 29.69 22.31
CA GLU A 106 -9.76 31.13 22.29
C GLU A 106 -8.54 31.85 22.88
N LEU A 107 -8.26 33.04 22.35
CA LEU A 107 -7.35 33.98 22.97
C LEU A 107 -8.01 34.66 24.18
N ASP A 108 -7.18 35.19 25.09
CA ASP A 108 -7.67 36.08 26.12
C ASP A 108 -8.24 37.36 25.46
N PRO A 109 -9.51 37.70 25.69
CA PRO A 109 -10.17 38.82 25.02
C PRO A 109 -9.60 40.20 25.43
N LYS A 110 -8.90 40.29 26.56
CA LYS A 110 -8.28 41.53 27.05
C LYS A 110 -6.88 41.73 26.49
N THR A 111 -6.07 40.68 26.46
CA THR A 111 -4.66 40.78 26.06
C THR A 111 -4.41 40.39 24.60
N GLY A 112 -5.33 39.64 23.98
CA GLY A 112 -5.13 39.03 22.67
C GLY A 112 -4.08 37.91 22.67
N ALA A 113 -3.63 37.45 23.83
CA ALA A 113 -2.63 36.38 23.97
C ALA A 113 -3.26 35.01 24.22
N GLU A 114 -2.49 33.93 24.03
CA GLU A 114 -2.92 32.58 24.39
C GLU A 114 -3.21 32.49 25.89
N LYS A 115 -4.34 31.86 26.26
CA LYS A 115 -4.70 31.67 27.67
C LYS A 115 -3.74 30.65 28.31
N PRO A 116 -3.38 30.81 29.61
CA PRO A 116 -2.59 29.82 30.33
C PRO A 116 -3.24 28.44 30.30
N THR A 117 -2.46 27.39 30.05
CA THR A 117 -2.94 26.00 30.03
C THR A 117 -3.35 25.53 31.43
N ILE A 118 -4.34 24.63 31.52
CA ILE A 118 -4.73 24.00 32.79
C ILE A 118 -4.11 22.61 32.88
N LYS A 119 -3.27 22.39 33.89
CA LYS A 119 -2.51 21.14 34.05
C LYS A 119 -3.22 20.15 34.96
N GLY A 120 -3.09 18.88 34.64
CA GLY A 120 -3.58 17.76 35.46
C GLY A 120 -2.71 16.53 35.20
N PHE A 121 -2.37 15.81 36.26
CA PHE A 121 -1.75 14.50 36.11
C PHE A 121 -2.84 13.43 35.99
N ALA A 122 -2.70 12.56 35.00
CA ALA A 122 -3.53 11.39 34.86
C ALA A 122 -2.88 10.21 35.60
N HIS A 123 -3.72 9.42 36.26
CA HIS A 123 -3.34 8.21 36.98
C HIS A 123 -4.10 7.02 36.39
N ARG A 124 -3.53 5.83 36.48
CA ARG A 124 -4.17 4.61 35.97
C ARG A 124 -5.46 4.36 36.73
N ALA A 125 -6.59 4.35 36.03
CA ALA A 125 -7.93 4.16 36.59
C ALA A 125 -8.43 2.72 36.43
N GLY A 126 -7.98 2.01 35.38
CA GLY A 126 -8.38 0.63 35.15
C GLY A 126 -8.08 0.16 33.73
N GLU A 127 -8.84 -0.84 33.29
CA GLU A 127 -8.76 -1.45 31.97
C GLU A 127 -10.17 -1.60 31.40
N ASP A 128 -10.33 -1.40 30.09
CA ASP A 128 -11.61 -1.62 29.41
C ASP A 128 -11.81 -3.09 29.00
N LYS A 129 -12.92 -3.39 28.31
CA LYS A 129 -13.26 -4.76 27.90
C LYS A 129 -12.36 -5.32 26.81
N ASP A 130 -11.69 -4.45 26.07
CA ASP A 130 -10.81 -4.80 24.95
C ASP A 130 -9.33 -4.88 25.40
N GLY A 131 -9.09 -4.70 26.70
CA GLY A 131 -7.77 -4.74 27.31
C GLY A 131 -7.00 -3.41 27.23
N HIS A 132 -7.65 -2.30 26.85
CA HIS A 132 -7.00 -0.99 26.84
C HIS A 132 -6.88 -0.43 28.26
N ILE A 133 -5.73 0.17 28.55
CA ILE A 133 -5.46 0.79 29.85
C ILE A 133 -6.06 2.19 29.87
N ILE A 134 -6.85 2.51 30.88
CA ILE A 134 -7.51 3.81 31.03
C ILE A 134 -6.79 4.62 32.12
N TYR A 135 -6.41 5.85 31.78
CA TYR A 135 -5.91 6.85 32.72
C TYR A 135 -6.97 7.95 32.93
N GLU A 136 -7.17 8.38 34.19
CA GLU A 136 -8.10 9.46 34.55
C GLU A 136 -7.37 10.68 35.10
N SER A 137 -7.77 11.89 34.68
CA SER A 137 -7.38 13.15 35.31
C SER A 137 -8.57 14.06 35.54
N LYS A 138 -8.48 14.96 36.53
CA LYS A 138 -9.55 15.91 36.90
C LYS A 138 -9.03 17.34 36.82
N PHE A 139 -9.83 18.21 36.23
CA PHE A 139 -9.52 19.63 36.00
C PHE A 139 -10.63 20.51 36.56
N GLU A 140 -10.24 21.63 37.17
CA GLU A 140 -11.16 22.72 37.49
C GLU A 140 -11.03 23.79 36.40
N VAL A 141 -12.00 23.81 35.47
CA VAL A 141 -11.96 24.70 34.31
C VAL A 141 -12.80 25.95 34.59
N PRO A 142 -12.20 27.15 34.75
CA PRO A 142 -12.95 28.36 34.97
C PRO A 142 -13.74 28.72 33.70
N PRO A 143 -14.94 29.34 33.81
CA PRO A 143 -15.72 29.70 32.63
C PRO A 143 -15.02 30.67 31.68
N SER A 144 -14.05 31.46 32.18
CA SER A 144 -13.19 32.32 31.37
C SER A 144 -12.23 31.56 30.45
N PHE A 145 -11.99 30.26 30.68
CA PHE A 145 -11.12 29.44 29.85
C PHE A 145 -11.69 29.23 28.43
N GLY A 146 -13.01 29.20 28.28
CA GLY A 146 -13.67 28.97 26.99
C GLY A 146 -13.62 27.50 26.55
N GLU A 147 -13.80 27.23 25.26
CA GLU A 147 -13.76 25.86 24.72
C GLU A 147 -12.33 25.28 24.74
N VAL A 148 -12.20 23.99 25.05
CA VAL A 148 -10.94 23.24 24.90
C VAL A 148 -10.73 22.93 23.41
N GLY A 149 -9.61 23.38 22.86
CA GLY A 149 -9.26 23.19 21.45
C GLY A 149 -8.23 22.09 21.20
N ALA A 150 -7.35 21.84 22.18
CA ALA A 150 -6.31 20.83 22.12
C ALA A 150 -5.88 20.38 23.53
N ILE A 151 -5.09 19.32 23.60
CA ILE A 151 -4.41 18.84 24.81
C ILE A 151 -2.94 18.61 24.49
N LEU A 152 -2.06 19.11 25.36
CA LEU A 152 -0.66 18.71 25.40
C LEU A 152 -0.50 17.50 26.32
N VAL A 153 0.25 16.51 25.88
CA VAL A 153 0.53 15.27 26.61
C VAL A 153 2.03 15.10 26.76
N GLU A 154 2.47 14.85 27.98
CA GLU A 154 3.85 14.46 28.30
C GLU A 154 3.82 13.11 29.03
N ASN A 155 4.60 12.17 28.51
CA ASN A 155 4.70 10.82 29.07
C ASN A 155 5.83 10.77 30.11
N GLU A 156 5.47 10.54 31.37
CA GLU A 156 6.41 10.45 32.50
C GLU A 156 7.05 9.07 32.63
N HIS A 157 6.53 8.04 31.95
CA HIS A 157 7.12 6.70 31.95
C HIS A 157 8.45 6.68 31.20
N HIS A 158 9.25 5.64 31.46
CA HIS A 158 10.51 5.45 30.75
C HIS A 158 10.35 4.78 29.38
N LYS A 159 9.16 4.26 29.07
CA LYS A 159 8.82 3.64 27.78
C LYS A 159 7.79 4.47 27.03
N GLU A 160 7.81 4.39 25.71
CA GLU A 160 6.74 4.96 24.87
C GLU A 160 5.40 4.25 25.08
N MET A 161 4.30 4.94 24.79
CA MET A 161 2.95 4.43 24.95
C MET A 161 2.11 4.79 23.73
N TYR A 162 1.27 3.87 23.26
CA TYR A 162 0.35 4.16 22.16
C TYR A 162 -0.95 4.75 22.69
N LEU A 163 -1.15 6.05 22.44
CA LEU A 163 -2.31 6.79 22.90
C LEU A 163 -3.40 6.74 21.83
N ASN A 164 -4.50 6.04 22.12
CA ASN A 164 -5.57 5.78 21.17
C ASN A 164 -6.49 7.01 21.05
N ASP A 165 -7.04 7.46 22.18
CA ASP A 165 -7.98 8.57 22.26
C ASP A 165 -7.97 9.24 23.64
N ILE A 166 -8.50 10.46 23.68
CA ILE A 166 -8.80 11.19 24.91
C ILE A 166 -10.25 11.65 24.84
N VAL A 167 -11.00 11.43 25.92
CA VAL A 167 -12.37 11.92 26.10
C VAL A 167 -12.42 12.86 27.30
N LEU A 168 -12.87 14.09 27.07
CA LEU A 168 -13.15 15.05 28.14
C LEU A 168 -14.64 15.05 28.47
N ASP A 169 -15.00 14.59 29.66
CA ASP A 169 -16.37 14.60 30.19
C ASP A 169 -16.57 15.77 31.18
N GLY A 170 -17.77 16.33 31.19
CA GLY A 170 -18.12 17.51 32.01
C GLY A 170 -18.17 18.89 31.32
N PRO A 171 -17.57 19.16 30.14
CA PRO A 171 -17.79 20.43 29.46
C PRO A 171 -19.27 20.71 29.19
N ARG A 172 -19.69 21.98 29.26
CA ARG A 172 -21.11 22.38 29.16
C ARG A 172 -21.79 21.99 27.84
N ASN A 173 -21.02 21.87 26.77
CA ASN A 173 -21.49 21.52 25.43
C ASN A 173 -21.47 20.00 25.15
N GLY A 174 -21.28 19.19 26.19
CA GLY A 174 -21.15 17.74 26.11
C GLY A 174 -19.69 17.26 26.03
N PRO A 175 -19.48 15.94 25.96
CA PRO A 175 -18.15 15.36 25.92
C PRO A 175 -17.34 15.82 24.70
N VAL A 176 -16.05 16.07 24.88
CA VAL A 176 -15.11 16.45 23.81
C VAL A 176 -14.19 15.28 23.49
N ASN A 177 -14.25 14.80 22.25
CA ASN A 177 -13.46 13.67 21.78
C ASN A 177 -12.20 14.13 21.02
N ILE A 178 -11.10 13.43 21.27
CA ILE A 178 -9.79 13.66 20.67
C ILE A 178 -9.26 12.32 20.19
N THR A 179 -9.30 12.07 18.89
CA THR A 179 -8.71 10.88 18.28
C THR A 179 -7.22 11.10 18.09
N CYS A 180 -6.40 10.31 18.77
CA CYS A 180 -4.96 10.52 18.84
C CYS A 180 -4.21 9.56 17.92
N GLY A 181 -4.43 8.25 18.09
CA GLY A 181 -3.85 7.18 17.28
C GLY A 181 -2.34 7.32 17.07
N SER A 182 -1.57 7.58 18.12
CA SER A 182 -0.15 7.92 17.99
C SER A 182 0.69 7.48 19.18
N TRP A 183 1.96 7.19 18.93
CA TRP A 183 2.94 6.87 19.96
C TRP A 183 3.45 8.13 20.68
N VAL A 184 3.33 8.16 22.00
CA VAL A 184 3.88 9.23 22.85
C VAL A 184 5.17 8.73 23.49
N GLN A 185 6.30 9.28 23.03
CA GLN A 185 7.62 8.96 23.55
C GLN A 185 7.79 9.47 24.99
N SER A 186 8.57 8.75 25.79
CA SER A 186 9.02 9.15 27.11
C SER A 186 9.68 10.53 27.09
N LYS A 187 9.35 11.38 28.07
CA LYS A 187 10.02 12.68 28.25
C LYS A 187 11.52 12.59 28.50
N HIS A 188 11.99 11.42 28.96
CA HIS A 188 13.40 11.13 29.17
C HIS A 188 14.17 10.93 27.86
N VAL A 189 13.46 10.64 26.77
CA VAL A 189 14.01 10.50 25.41
C VAL A 189 13.70 11.75 24.59
N ASN A 190 12.46 12.22 24.59
CA ASN A 190 12.05 13.44 23.88
C ASN A 190 11.29 14.37 24.84
N LYS A 191 11.88 15.53 25.17
CA LYS A 191 11.30 16.52 26.06
C LYS A 191 10.15 17.32 25.44
N GLN A 192 9.92 17.20 24.13
CA GLN A 192 8.84 17.88 23.44
C GLN A 192 7.49 17.23 23.77
N LYS A 193 6.57 18.03 24.31
CA LYS A 193 5.19 17.60 24.55
C LYS A 193 4.47 17.32 23.24
N ARG A 194 3.64 16.29 23.23
CA ARG A 194 2.79 15.93 22.08
C ARG A 194 1.49 16.71 22.15
N ILE A 195 1.12 17.37 21.06
CA ILE A 195 -0.17 18.04 20.93
C ILE A 195 -1.19 17.17 20.21
N PHE A 196 -2.41 17.15 20.73
CA PHE A 196 -3.57 16.50 20.10
C PHE A 196 -4.73 17.49 20.02
N PHE A 197 -5.29 17.67 18.83
CA PHE A 197 -6.40 18.59 18.59
C PHE A 197 -7.75 17.87 18.70
N THR A 198 -8.79 18.59 19.09
CA THR A 198 -10.15 18.03 19.13
C THR A 198 -10.63 17.54 17.76
N ASN A 199 -11.65 16.68 17.76
CA ASN A 199 -12.25 16.13 16.55
C ASN A 199 -13.05 17.16 15.71
N LYS A 200 -12.94 18.47 15.98
CA LYS A 200 -13.46 19.52 15.09
C LYS A 200 -12.50 19.74 13.90
N SER A 201 -13.05 19.92 12.70
CA SER A 201 -12.28 20.15 11.47
C SER A 201 -12.23 21.64 11.13
N TYR A 202 -11.07 22.14 10.71
CA TYR A 202 -10.87 23.55 10.34
C TYR A 202 -9.98 23.70 9.12
N LEU A 203 -10.44 24.48 8.13
CA LEU A 203 -9.55 25.09 7.15
C LEU A 203 -8.58 26.06 7.86
N PRO A 204 -7.41 26.39 7.26
CA PRO A 204 -6.46 27.33 7.87
C PRO A 204 -7.12 28.65 8.31
N SER A 205 -7.97 29.24 7.46
CA SER A 205 -8.70 30.49 7.72
C SER A 205 -9.79 30.39 8.81
N GLN A 206 -10.17 29.17 9.19
CA GLN A 206 -11.20 28.89 10.20
C GLN A 206 -10.59 28.41 11.52
N THR A 207 -9.26 28.30 11.60
CA THR A 207 -8.58 27.86 12.82
C THR A 207 -8.90 28.84 13.95
N PRO A 208 -9.39 28.37 15.11
CA PRO A 208 -9.57 29.22 16.28
C PRO A 208 -8.27 29.92 16.64
N ASN A 209 -8.33 31.23 16.93
CA ASN A 209 -7.13 32.05 17.09
C ASN A 209 -6.17 31.55 18.19
N GLY A 210 -6.70 30.91 19.24
CA GLY A 210 -5.88 30.30 20.30
C GLY A 210 -5.09 29.06 19.87
N LEU A 211 -5.37 28.51 18.68
CA LEU A 211 -4.72 27.31 18.15
C LEU A 211 -3.81 27.59 16.95
N THR A 212 -3.81 28.81 16.41
CA THR A 212 -3.11 29.14 15.15
C THR A 212 -1.61 28.88 15.24
N ARG A 213 -0.95 29.29 16.32
CA ARG A 213 0.48 29.05 16.54
C ARG A 213 0.78 27.55 16.66
N LEU A 214 0.00 26.84 17.48
CA LEU A 214 0.16 25.41 17.73
C LEU A 214 -0.09 24.56 16.46
N ARG A 215 -1.05 24.95 15.62
CA ARG A 215 -1.27 24.35 14.29
C ARG A 215 -0.03 24.47 13.42
N ALA A 216 0.61 25.65 13.40
CA ALA A 216 1.81 25.89 12.61
C ALA A 216 3.04 25.17 13.19
N GLU A 217 3.19 25.19 14.51
CA GLU A 217 4.29 24.52 15.22
C GLU A 217 4.27 23.01 14.99
N GLU A 218 3.12 22.35 15.11
CA GLU A 218 3.04 20.90 14.83
C GLU A 218 3.40 20.57 13.38
N LEU A 219 3.00 21.41 12.42
CA LEU A 219 3.41 21.22 11.03
C LEU A 219 4.92 21.41 10.82
N LEU A 220 5.55 22.32 11.56
CA LEU A 220 7.01 22.48 11.54
C LEU A 220 7.70 21.26 12.13
N ASN A 221 7.20 20.73 13.26
CA ASN A 221 7.72 19.50 13.87
C ASN A 221 7.65 18.31 12.91
N LEU A 222 6.52 18.15 12.21
CA LEU A 222 6.32 17.07 11.24
C LEU A 222 7.20 17.21 9.99
N ARG A 223 7.62 18.43 9.62
CA ARG A 223 8.52 18.66 8.48
C ARG A 223 9.99 18.40 8.84
N GLY A 224 10.38 18.67 10.07
CA GLY A 224 11.78 18.73 10.47
C GLY A 224 12.56 19.83 9.74
N ASP A 225 13.88 19.73 9.77
CA ASP A 225 14.83 20.69 9.18
C ASP A 225 15.55 20.16 7.92
N GLY A 226 15.23 18.94 7.50
CA GLY A 226 15.87 18.26 6.36
C GLY A 226 17.28 17.72 6.64
N GLN A 227 17.76 17.76 7.89
CA GLN A 227 19.11 17.37 8.27
C GLN A 227 19.12 16.17 9.22
N GLY A 228 20.29 15.56 9.41
CA GLY A 228 20.53 14.47 10.36
C GLY A 228 19.91 13.13 9.99
N GLU A 229 20.32 12.09 10.71
CA GLU A 229 19.77 10.74 10.61
C GLU A 229 18.47 10.64 11.42
N ARG A 230 17.47 9.97 10.84
CA ARG A 230 16.18 9.74 11.50
C ARG A 230 16.24 8.63 12.53
N LYS A 231 15.61 8.86 13.68
CA LYS A 231 15.53 7.92 14.79
C LYS A 231 14.16 7.27 14.85
N THR A 232 14.06 6.07 15.42
CA THR A 232 12.82 5.26 15.43
C THR A 232 11.61 5.95 16.04
N HIS A 233 11.81 6.94 16.92
CA HIS A 233 10.75 7.71 17.56
C HIS A 233 10.44 9.05 16.86
N ASP A 234 11.18 9.41 15.82
CA ASP A 234 10.94 10.63 15.05
C ASP A 234 9.61 10.53 14.30
N ARG A 235 8.91 11.66 14.19
CA ARG A 235 7.69 11.82 13.38
C ARG A 235 7.92 12.78 12.21
N ILE A 236 9.13 12.76 11.65
CA ILE A 236 9.58 13.69 10.62
C ILE A 236 9.35 13.09 9.24
N TYR A 237 8.51 13.75 8.45
CA TYR A 237 8.19 13.39 7.08
C TYR A 237 8.99 14.28 6.15
N ASP A 238 9.88 13.70 5.35
CA ASP A 238 10.61 14.44 4.32
C ASP A 238 10.94 13.56 3.12
N TYR A 239 11.37 14.17 2.03
CA TYR A 239 11.61 13.50 0.75
C TYR A 239 13.07 13.16 0.55
N ASP A 240 13.32 12.04 -0.11
CA ASP A 240 14.63 11.70 -0.65
C ASP A 240 14.48 10.82 -1.90
N VAL A 241 15.56 10.65 -2.65
CA VAL A 241 15.64 9.80 -3.86
C VAL A 241 15.87 8.34 -3.48
N TYR A 242 15.61 7.41 -4.40
CA TYR A 242 15.95 6.00 -4.19
C TYR A 242 17.44 5.78 -4.48
N ASN A 243 18.27 6.17 -3.52
CA ASN A 243 19.71 5.92 -3.48
C ASN A 243 20.11 4.91 -2.38
N ASP A 244 19.13 4.25 -1.77
CA ASP A 244 19.32 3.29 -0.67
C ASP A 244 19.12 1.82 -1.10
N LEU A 245 19.06 1.56 -2.41
CA LEU A 245 18.85 0.22 -2.98
C LEU A 245 20.15 -0.56 -3.19
N GLY A 246 21.24 0.13 -3.53
CA GLY A 246 22.56 -0.47 -3.75
C GLY A 246 23.36 -0.67 -2.47
N VAL A 247 24.40 -1.52 -2.52
CA VAL A 247 25.35 -1.74 -1.41
C VAL A 247 26.81 -1.72 -1.92
N PRO A 248 27.26 -0.62 -2.54
CA PRO A 248 28.56 -0.56 -3.22
C PRO A 248 29.76 -0.81 -2.29
N ASP A 249 29.65 -0.44 -1.00
CA ASP A 249 30.70 -0.67 0.01
C ASP A 249 30.93 -2.17 0.30
N PHE A 250 29.92 -3.01 0.09
CA PHE A 250 30.06 -4.46 0.24
C PHE A 250 30.63 -5.11 -1.02
N CYS A 251 30.11 -4.73 -2.19
CA CYS A 251 30.56 -5.23 -3.49
C CYS A 251 30.15 -4.26 -4.60
N SER A 252 31.07 -3.97 -5.53
CA SER A 252 30.83 -3.09 -6.68
C SER A 252 29.72 -3.61 -7.61
N GLU A 253 29.51 -4.93 -7.69
CA GLU A 253 28.40 -5.53 -8.45
C GLU A 253 27.02 -5.25 -7.84
N LEU A 254 26.96 -4.84 -6.57
CA LEU A 254 25.74 -4.43 -5.86
C LEU A 254 25.50 -2.92 -5.92
N ALA A 255 26.31 -2.16 -6.65
CA ALA A 255 26.03 -0.76 -6.96
C ALA A 255 24.77 -0.66 -7.84
N ARG A 256 23.90 0.32 -7.58
CA ARG A 256 22.68 0.57 -8.36
C ARG A 256 22.56 2.06 -8.67
N PRO A 257 21.98 2.43 -9.82
CA PRO A 257 21.77 3.83 -10.15
C PRO A 257 20.80 4.48 -9.17
N VAL A 258 21.03 5.77 -8.88
CA VAL A 258 20.11 6.58 -8.07
C VAL A 258 18.87 6.90 -8.88
N LEU A 259 17.68 6.58 -8.35
CA LEU A 259 16.40 6.87 -9.01
C LEU A 259 15.71 8.07 -8.35
N GLY A 260 15.24 9.01 -9.18
CA GLY A 260 14.66 10.29 -8.79
C GLY A 260 15.41 11.50 -9.34
N GLY A 261 16.50 11.30 -10.09
CA GLY A 261 17.26 12.32 -10.79
C GLY A 261 16.69 12.68 -12.17
N LYS A 262 17.45 13.44 -12.97
CA LYS A 262 17.10 13.74 -14.36
C LYS A 262 17.28 12.54 -15.29
N GLU A 263 18.33 11.76 -15.08
CA GLU A 263 18.66 10.58 -15.90
C GLU A 263 17.73 9.41 -15.62
N HIS A 264 17.34 9.23 -14.36
CA HIS A 264 16.37 8.22 -13.93
C HIS A 264 15.24 8.90 -13.16
N PRO A 265 14.23 9.49 -13.84
CA PRO A 265 13.07 10.08 -13.18
C PRO A 265 12.33 9.06 -12.33
N TYR A 266 11.95 9.44 -11.11
CA TYR A 266 11.23 8.55 -10.18
C TYR A 266 10.52 9.32 -9.07
N PRO A 267 9.41 8.78 -8.51
CA PRO A 267 8.82 9.30 -7.28
C PRO A 267 9.83 9.39 -6.14
N ARG A 268 9.61 10.31 -5.21
CA ARG A 268 10.41 10.41 -3.97
C ARG A 268 9.92 9.40 -2.93
N ARG A 269 10.84 8.96 -2.07
CA ARG A 269 10.56 8.13 -0.89
C ARG A 269 10.76 8.93 0.40
N CYS A 270 10.43 8.32 1.54
CA CYS A 270 10.72 8.90 2.85
C CYS A 270 12.23 9.02 3.11
N ARG A 271 12.69 10.22 3.44
CA ARG A 271 14.07 10.48 3.86
C ARG A 271 14.39 9.72 5.14
N THR A 272 15.54 9.04 5.15
CA THR A 272 16.09 8.31 6.30
C THR A 272 17.33 9.00 6.86
N GLY A 273 18.11 9.65 5.99
CA GLY A 273 19.21 10.53 6.39
C GLY A 273 20.41 9.81 6.99
N ARG A 274 20.58 8.52 6.71
CA ARG A 274 21.80 7.78 7.05
C ARG A 274 22.99 8.36 6.27
N PRO A 275 24.22 8.14 6.72
CA PRO A 275 25.41 8.60 6.02
C PRO A 275 25.49 8.04 4.60
N PRO A 276 26.16 8.75 3.67
CA PRO A 276 26.48 8.19 2.35
C PRO A 276 27.43 6.98 2.48
N CYS A 277 27.44 6.12 1.45
CA CYS A 277 28.42 5.04 1.31
C CYS A 277 29.83 5.62 1.11
N GLU A 278 30.86 4.87 1.55
CA GLU A 278 32.27 5.30 1.43
C GLU A 278 32.77 5.26 -0.02
N THR A 279 32.36 4.22 -0.77
CA THR A 279 32.79 3.97 -2.15
C THR A 279 31.98 4.74 -3.19
N ASP A 280 30.76 5.13 -2.85
CA ASP A 280 29.86 5.92 -3.70
C ASP A 280 29.06 6.92 -2.87
N PRO A 281 29.51 8.18 -2.78
CA PRO A 281 28.84 9.21 -1.99
C PRO A 281 27.43 9.57 -2.46
N ALA A 282 27.00 9.15 -3.66
CA ALA A 282 25.63 9.35 -4.13
C ALA A 282 24.64 8.32 -3.53
N SER A 283 25.16 7.16 -3.09
CA SER A 283 24.39 6.10 -2.44
C SER A 283 24.29 6.30 -0.93
N GLU A 284 23.13 6.05 -0.34
CA GLU A 284 22.94 6.06 1.11
C GLU A 284 23.35 4.70 1.70
N SER A 285 24.13 4.73 2.80
CA SER A 285 24.51 3.52 3.52
C SER A 285 23.27 2.76 4.02
N ARG A 286 23.38 1.43 4.08
CA ARG A 286 22.28 0.55 4.48
C ARG A 286 22.48 0.01 5.89
N THR A 287 21.38 -0.10 6.63
CA THR A 287 21.31 -0.71 7.96
C THR A 287 20.17 -1.74 8.01
N LEU A 288 20.09 -2.50 9.10
CA LEU A 288 19.08 -3.55 9.30
C LEU A 288 17.65 -3.01 9.56
N ILE A 289 17.46 -1.69 9.61
CA ILE A 289 16.17 -1.04 9.90
C ILE A 289 16.06 0.22 9.04
N ASN A 290 15.11 0.23 8.11
CA ASN A 290 14.74 1.44 7.39
C ASN A 290 13.76 2.27 8.23
N TYR A 291 14.12 3.52 8.50
CA TYR A 291 13.25 4.45 9.22
C TYR A 291 11.97 4.75 8.45
N VAL A 292 10.86 4.82 9.19
CA VAL A 292 9.64 5.55 8.83
C VAL A 292 9.18 6.38 10.03
N PRO A 293 8.40 7.44 9.83
CA PRO A 293 7.78 8.17 10.93
C PRO A 293 7.07 7.23 11.90
N ARG A 294 7.28 7.43 13.21
CA ARG A 294 6.90 6.46 14.25
C ARG A 294 5.45 5.95 14.17
N ASP A 295 4.53 6.81 13.74
CA ASP A 295 3.10 6.50 13.61
C ASP A 295 2.74 5.72 12.33
N GLU A 296 3.65 5.67 11.33
CA GLU A 296 3.49 4.91 10.08
C GLU A 296 3.98 3.46 10.20
N ALA A 297 4.84 3.19 11.18
CA ALA A 297 5.36 1.86 11.48
C ALA A 297 4.20 0.87 11.72
N PHE A 298 4.40 -0.39 11.33
CA PHE A 298 3.39 -1.41 11.57
C PHE A 298 3.03 -1.51 13.05
N SER A 299 1.75 -1.76 13.31
CA SER A 299 1.36 -2.32 14.61
C SER A 299 2.06 -3.67 14.79
N GLU A 300 2.41 -4.03 16.02
CA GLU A 300 3.14 -5.26 16.33
C GLU A 300 2.53 -6.53 15.69
N ILE A 301 1.20 -6.67 15.69
CA ILE A 301 0.49 -7.78 15.01
C ILE A 301 0.84 -7.85 13.52
N LYS A 302 0.84 -6.70 12.85
CA LYS A 302 1.15 -6.60 11.42
C LYS A 302 2.65 -6.78 11.17
N GLN A 303 3.51 -6.33 12.08
CA GLN A 303 4.95 -6.56 12.02
C GLN A 303 5.29 -8.05 12.14
N LEU A 304 4.59 -8.79 13.01
CA LEU A 304 4.71 -10.25 13.09
C LEU A 304 4.32 -10.90 11.75
N GLN A 305 3.20 -10.50 11.15
CA GLN A 305 2.71 -11.02 9.87
C GLN A 305 3.61 -10.71 8.66
N PHE A 306 4.25 -9.54 8.63
CA PHE A 306 5.00 -9.03 7.48
C PHE A 306 6.49 -8.85 7.75
N SER A 307 7.06 -9.56 8.73
CA SER A 307 8.50 -9.48 8.98
C SER A 307 9.27 -9.91 7.72
N ALA A 308 9.83 -8.92 7.00
CA ALA A 308 10.46 -9.12 5.71
C ALA A 308 11.60 -10.15 5.79
N LYS A 309 12.34 -10.18 6.90
CA LYS A 309 13.33 -11.22 7.20
C LYS A 309 12.72 -12.62 7.31
N THR A 310 11.53 -12.77 7.85
CA THR A 310 10.83 -14.06 7.93
C THR A 310 10.34 -14.50 6.57
N LEU A 311 9.71 -13.62 5.79
CA LEU A 311 9.27 -13.95 4.43
C LEU A 311 10.47 -14.26 3.52
N TYR A 312 11.51 -13.41 3.56
CA TYR A 312 12.77 -13.63 2.86
C TYR A 312 13.42 -14.95 3.27
N SER A 313 13.54 -15.24 4.56
CA SER A 313 14.13 -16.50 5.05
C SER A 313 13.29 -17.73 4.71
N VAL A 314 11.95 -17.62 4.69
CA VAL A 314 11.06 -18.70 4.26
C VAL A 314 11.23 -18.95 2.76
N LEU A 315 11.23 -17.90 1.94
CA LEU A 315 11.43 -18.02 0.49
C LEU A 315 12.84 -18.54 0.16
N HIS A 316 13.88 -18.00 0.80
CA HIS A 316 15.25 -18.50 0.66
C HIS A 316 15.46 -19.89 1.26
N GLY A 317 14.72 -20.28 2.29
CA GLY A 317 14.74 -21.63 2.86
C GLY A 317 14.03 -22.64 1.97
N LEU A 318 12.95 -22.24 1.29
CA LEU A 318 12.25 -23.03 0.28
C LEU A 318 13.12 -23.30 -0.95
N VAL A 319 14.04 -22.39 -1.29
CA VAL A 319 14.94 -22.55 -2.45
C VAL A 319 15.75 -23.84 -2.33
N PRO A 320 16.56 -24.12 -1.28
CA PRO A 320 17.30 -25.38 -1.04
C PRO A 320 16.46 -26.65 -0.83
N SER A 321 15.16 -26.51 -0.60
CA SER A 321 14.28 -27.63 -0.23
C SER A 321 13.78 -28.44 -1.42
N LEU A 322 13.96 -27.90 -2.63
CA LEU A 322 13.66 -28.55 -3.90
C LEU A 322 14.84 -29.39 -4.38
N GLU A 323 15.45 -30.17 -3.47
CA GLU A 323 16.81 -30.79 -3.49
C GLU A 323 17.41 -31.21 -4.86
N THR A 324 16.62 -31.49 -5.89
CA THR A 324 17.10 -31.78 -7.26
C THR A 324 17.38 -30.55 -8.13
N ALA A 325 16.71 -29.42 -7.90
CA ALA A 325 16.84 -28.18 -8.69
C ALA A 325 17.91 -27.20 -8.14
N ILE A 326 18.49 -27.48 -6.97
CA ILE A 326 19.53 -26.65 -6.32
C ILE A 326 20.92 -27.26 -6.46
N ILE A 327 21.01 -28.59 -6.56
CA ILE A 327 22.29 -29.27 -6.84
C ILE A 327 22.79 -28.86 -8.24
N ASP A 328 21.88 -28.53 -9.15
CA ASP A 328 22.17 -27.89 -10.42
C ASP A 328 21.04 -26.90 -10.75
N THR A 329 21.35 -25.60 -10.73
CA THR A 329 20.40 -24.54 -11.12
C THR A 329 19.95 -24.64 -12.58
N ASP A 330 20.62 -25.47 -13.38
CA ASP A 330 20.27 -25.75 -14.77
C ASP A 330 19.23 -26.91 -14.89
N LEU A 331 18.99 -27.68 -13.81
CA LEU A 331 17.98 -28.74 -13.73
C LEU A 331 16.63 -28.15 -13.28
N GLY A 332 15.95 -27.41 -14.16
CA GLY A 332 14.58 -26.93 -13.93
C GLY A 332 13.58 -28.07 -13.64
N PHE A 333 12.32 -27.74 -13.33
CA PHE A 333 11.30 -28.76 -13.04
C PHE A 333 11.13 -29.74 -14.21
N PRO A 334 11.29 -31.07 -14.00
CA PRO A 334 11.31 -32.04 -15.09
C PRO A 334 9.93 -32.28 -15.72
N TYR A 335 8.85 -32.01 -14.98
CA TYR A 335 7.46 -32.16 -15.44
C TYR A 335 6.52 -31.30 -14.58
N PHE A 336 5.35 -30.93 -15.13
CA PHE A 336 4.38 -30.07 -14.44
C PHE A 336 3.87 -30.65 -13.12
N THR A 337 3.81 -31.98 -12.98
CA THR A 337 3.35 -32.60 -11.73
C THR A 337 4.29 -32.37 -10.55
N THR A 338 5.57 -32.04 -10.78
CA THR A 338 6.47 -31.60 -9.69
C THR A 338 6.07 -30.24 -9.14
N ILE A 339 5.53 -29.36 -9.99
CA ILE A 339 4.99 -28.06 -9.56
C ILE A 339 3.71 -28.27 -8.74
N ASP A 340 2.84 -29.20 -9.16
CA ASP A 340 1.60 -29.52 -8.43
C ASP A 340 1.87 -30.04 -7.00
N LYS A 341 2.98 -30.76 -6.80
CA LYS A 341 3.37 -31.28 -5.48
C LYS A 341 3.60 -30.18 -4.45
N LEU A 342 4.00 -28.97 -4.88
CA LEU A 342 4.16 -27.81 -4.00
C LEU A 342 2.85 -27.47 -3.26
N PHE A 343 1.70 -27.74 -3.90
CA PHE A 343 0.36 -27.47 -3.37
C PHE A 343 -0.27 -28.69 -2.70
N ASN A 344 -0.02 -29.90 -3.23
CA ASN A 344 -0.68 -31.12 -2.75
C ASN A 344 0.06 -31.80 -1.57
N GLU A 345 1.37 -31.98 -1.72
CA GLU A 345 2.24 -32.72 -0.80
C GLU A 345 3.04 -31.77 0.10
N GLY A 346 3.43 -30.60 -0.42
CA GLY A 346 4.31 -29.63 0.24
C GLY A 346 5.81 -29.94 0.05
N VAL A 347 6.66 -29.07 0.59
CA VAL A 347 8.12 -29.17 0.46
C VAL A 347 8.75 -29.31 1.86
N ASN A 348 9.68 -30.25 2.02
CA ASN A 348 10.46 -30.42 3.24
C ASN A 348 11.49 -29.30 3.34
N VAL A 349 11.32 -28.36 4.28
CA VAL A 349 12.27 -27.27 4.44
C VAL A 349 13.22 -27.54 5.59
N PRO A 350 14.55 -27.65 5.37
CA PRO A 350 15.52 -27.64 6.45
C PRO A 350 15.55 -26.22 7.06
N MET A 351 14.70 -25.97 8.05
CA MET A 351 14.66 -24.70 8.76
C MET A 351 15.89 -24.59 9.69
N PRO A 352 16.61 -23.44 9.69
CA PRO A 352 17.69 -23.19 10.65
C PRO A 352 17.21 -23.36 12.09
N GLU A 353 18.05 -23.89 12.99
CA GLU A 353 17.73 -24.14 14.42
C GLU A 353 17.10 -22.91 15.13
N THR A 354 17.53 -21.70 14.77
CA THR A 354 17.00 -20.42 15.29
C THR A 354 15.52 -20.19 14.99
N PHE A 355 14.94 -20.86 13.98
CA PHE A 355 13.52 -20.78 13.64
C PHE A 355 12.66 -21.81 14.38
N LYS A 356 13.26 -22.89 14.92
CA LYS A 356 12.53 -23.92 15.68
C LYS A 356 12.14 -23.45 17.08
N GLU A 357 12.95 -22.59 17.71
CA GLU A 357 12.74 -22.15 19.10
C GLU A 357 11.61 -21.13 19.29
N LYS A 358 11.16 -20.48 18.21
CA LYS A 358 10.03 -19.55 18.29
C LYS A 358 8.84 -20.12 17.55
N ALA A 359 7.75 -20.36 18.29
CA ALA A 359 6.40 -20.67 17.79
C ALA A 359 5.80 -19.61 16.81
N LEU A 360 6.62 -18.68 16.31
CA LEU A 360 6.30 -17.59 15.41
C LEU A 360 5.88 -18.07 14.02
N TRP A 361 6.56 -19.05 13.41
CA TRP A 361 6.24 -19.42 12.01
C TRP A 361 4.84 -20.06 11.88
N ARG A 362 4.38 -20.80 12.91
CA ARG A 362 3.01 -21.35 13.00
C ARG A 362 1.93 -20.26 13.03
N THR A 363 2.27 -19.04 13.45
CA THR A 363 1.35 -17.89 13.54
C THR A 363 1.46 -16.92 12.36
N ILE A 364 2.53 -16.97 11.56
CA ILE A 364 2.88 -15.90 10.62
C ILE A 364 2.29 -16.09 9.20
N LEU A 365 1.94 -17.31 8.76
CA LEU A 365 1.43 -17.54 7.39
C LEU A 365 0.17 -18.43 7.26
N PRO A 366 -0.98 -18.14 7.92
CA PRO A 366 -2.17 -18.99 7.79
C PRO A 366 -2.80 -19.04 6.38
N ARG A 367 -2.37 -18.20 5.42
CA ARG A 367 -2.99 -18.09 4.08
C ARG A 367 -2.14 -18.59 2.90
N LEU A 368 -0.88 -18.91 3.12
CA LEU A 368 -0.01 -19.38 2.03
C LEU A 368 0.55 -20.75 2.28
N VAL A 369 0.75 -21.16 3.55
CA VAL A 369 1.39 -22.44 3.84
C VAL A 369 0.74 -23.09 5.07
N LYS A 370 0.21 -24.31 4.92
CA LYS A 370 -0.23 -25.14 6.05
C LYS A 370 0.94 -26.02 6.49
N GLY A 371 1.40 -25.85 7.72
CA GLY A 371 2.30 -26.81 8.37
C GLY A 371 1.54 -28.10 8.64
N ILE A 372 2.02 -29.22 8.10
CA ILE A 372 1.55 -30.55 8.46
C ILE A 372 2.66 -31.20 9.28
N GLU A 373 2.34 -31.63 10.50
CA GLU A 373 3.21 -32.55 11.23
C GLU A 373 3.01 -33.93 10.62
N ASP A 374 3.93 -34.35 9.76
CA ASP A 374 4.01 -35.75 9.34
C ASP A 374 5.43 -36.25 9.56
N THR A 375 5.58 -37.33 10.34
CA THR A 375 6.86 -38.06 10.53
C THR A 375 8.08 -37.27 11.05
N GLY A 376 7.90 -36.25 11.90
CA GLY A 376 9.01 -35.58 12.59
C GLY A 376 9.85 -34.64 11.71
N LYS A 377 9.38 -34.32 10.49
CA LYS A 377 9.92 -33.28 9.61
C LYS A 377 8.82 -32.24 9.35
N GLU A 378 9.18 -30.96 9.36
CA GLU A 378 8.22 -29.87 9.13
C GLU A 378 8.02 -29.66 7.61
N VAL A 379 6.78 -29.88 7.13
CA VAL A 379 6.41 -29.74 5.71
C VAL A 379 5.70 -28.40 5.46
N LEU A 380 6.18 -27.62 4.49
CA LEU A 380 5.52 -26.40 4.01
C LEU A 380 4.63 -26.73 2.79
N ARG A 381 3.30 -26.74 2.94
CA ARG A 381 2.35 -26.96 1.83
C ARG A 381 1.62 -25.69 1.41
N PHE A 382 1.74 -25.29 0.14
CA PHE A 382 1.04 -24.11 -0.38
C PHE A 382 -0.48 -24.29 -0.47
N GLU A 383 -1.26 -23.22 -0.33
CA GLU A 383 -2.70 -23.27 -0.64
C GLU A 383 -2.93 -23.39 -2.15
N THR A 384 -3.69 -24.39 -2.57
CA THR A 384 -4.05 -24.58 -3.98
C THR A 384 -4.96 -23.43 -4.45
N PRO A 385 -4.65 -22.75 -5.58
CA PRO A 385 -5.56 -21.78 -6.18
C PRO A 385 -6.90 -22.42 -6.54
N GLU A 386 -8.01 -21.77 -6.17
CA GLU A 386 -9.37 -22.30 -6.38
C GLU A 386 -9.67 -22.68 -7.85
N THR A 387 -9.06 -21.97 -8.80
CA THR A 387 -9.21 -22.29 -10.23
C THR A 387 -8.55 -23.62 -10.60
N MET A 388 -7.42 -23.95 -9.97
CA MET A 388 -6.69 -25.20 -10.21
C MET A 388 -7.41 -26.41 -9.61
N ASP A 389 -8.17 -26.23 -8.52
CA ASP A 389 -9.04 -27.28 -7.96
C ASP A 389 -10.20 -27.65 -8.90
N ARG A 390 -10.72 -26.68 -9.65
CA ARG A 390 -11.86 -26.89 -10.57
C ARG A 390 -11.43 -27.47 -11.91
N ASP A 391 -10.35 -26.94 -12.48
CA ASP A 391 -9.77 -27.42 -13.73
C ASP A 391 -8.26 -27.23 -13.69
N LYS A 392 -7.54 -28.32 -13.47
CA LYS A 392 -6.08 -28.34 -13.34
C LYS A 392 -5.33 -27.76 -14.55
N PHE A 393 -5.93 -27.83 -15.74
CA PHE A 393 -5.30 -27.39 -16.99
C PHE A 393 -5.92 -26.10 -17.55
N PHE A 394 -6.69 -25.37 -16.73
CA PHE A 394 -7.36 -24.13 -17.17
C PHE A 394 -6.38 -23.13 -17.80
N TRP A 395 -5.18 -23.02 -17.23
CA TRP A 395 -4.12 -22.09 -17.63
C TRP A 395 -3.50 -22.40 -19.00
N PHE A 396 -3.69 -23.60 -19.55
CA PHE A 396 -3.21 -23.93 -20.90
C PHE A 396 -4.04 -23.27 -22.00
N ARG A 397 -5.30 -22.93 -21.71
CA ARG A 397 -6.30 -22.50 -22.70
C ARG A 397 -6.02 -21.07 -23.17
N ASP A 398 -6.20 -20.83 -24.46
CA ASP A 398 -6.05 -19.51 -25.05
C ASP A 398 -7.13 -18.54 -24.57
N GLU A 399 -8.33 -19.05 -24.28
CA GLU A 399 -9.41 -18.28 -23.64
C GLU A 399 -9.00 -17.78 -22.26
N GLU A 400 -8.29 -18.58 -21.47
CA GLU A 400 -7.84 -18.17 -20.14
C GLU A 400 -6.72 -17.12 -20.25
N PHE A 401 -5.79 -17.29 -21.18
CA PHE A 401 -4.76 -16.29 -21.47
C PHE A 401 -5.39 -14.94 -21.88
N GLY A 402 -6.37 -14.96 -22.78
CA GLY A 402 -7.13 -13.76 -23.14
C GLY A 402 -7.93 -13.18 -21.97
N ARG A 403 -8.60 -14.03 -21.18
CA ARG A 403 -9.40 -13.59 -20.02
C ARG A 403 -8.55 -12.94 -18.94
N GLN A 404 -7.37 -13.49 -18.63
CA GLN A 404 -6.47 -12.95 -17.60
C GLN A 404 -5.93 -11.57 -17.96
N THR A 405 -5.85 -11.25 -19.25
CA THR A 405 -5.50 -9.92 -19.73
C THR A 405 -6.55 -8.85 -19.35
N LEU A 406 -7.80 -9.26 -19.08
CA LEU A 406 -8.90 -8.37 -18.66
C LEU A 406 -9.29 -8.52 -17.19
N ALA A 407 -9.10 -9.70 -16.61
CA ALA A 407 -9.62 -10.07 -15.29
C ALA A 407 -8.67 -11.02 -14.53
N GLY A 408 -7.36 -10.92 -14.83
CA GLY A 408 -6.30 -11.63 -14.13
C GLY A 408 -5.51 -10.69 -13.23
N LEU A 409 -4.22 -10.97 -13.07
CA LEU A 409 -3.32 -10.23 -12.20
C LEU A 409 -3.03 -8.81 -12.73
N ASN A 410 -2.89 -8.65 -14.05
CA ASN A 410 -2.55 -7.37 -14.69
C ASN A 410 -3.58 -6.88 -15.73
N PRO A 411 -4.79 -6.48 -15.31
CA PRO A 411 -5.85 -6.05 -16.23
C PRO A 411 -5.66 -4.62 -16.79
N TYR A 412 -4.47 -4.02 -16.61
CA TYR A 412 -4.19 -2.62 -16.93
C TYR A 412 -3.37 -2.42 -18.21
N SER A 413 -2.82 -3.49 -18.80
CA SER A 413 -1.84 -3.35 -19.89
C SER A 413 -2.45 -3.36 -21.28
N ILE A 414 -3.61 -4.00 -21.47
CA ILE A 414 -4.24 -4.14 -22.78
C ILE A 414 -4.71 -2.80 -23.33
N ARG A 415 -4.51 -2.61 -24.64
CA ARG A 415 -4.90 -1.40 -25.37
C ARG A 415 -5.67 -1.75 -26.63
N LEU A 416 -6.49 -0.82 -27.10
CA LEU A 416 -7.11 -0.89 -28.42
C LEU A 416 -6.06 -0.67 -29.51
N VAL A 417 -6.11 -1.43 -30.59
CA VAL A 417 -5.27 -1.18 -31.76
C VAL A 417 -5.85 0.01 -32.53
N THR A 418 -5.12 1.12 -32.56
CA THR A 418 -5.51 2.35 -33.28
C THR A 418 -4.71 2.60 -34.55
N GLU A 419 -3.60 1.89 -34.74
CA GLU A 419 -2.68 2.05 -35.87
C GLU A 419 -2.38 0.69 -36.52
N TRP A 420 -2.30 0.67 -37.85
CA TRP A 420 -1.98 -0.51 -38.64
C TRP A 420 -1.23 -0.13 -39.92
N PRO A 421 -0.13 -0.83 -40.30
CA PRO A 421 0.54 -1.91 -39.58
C PRO A 421 1.22 -1.42 -38.29
N LEU A 422 1.46 -2.34 -37.35
CA LEU A 422 2.14 -2.03 -36.10
C LEU A 422 3.61 -1.63 -36.34
N ARG A 423 4.07 -0.59 -35.64
CA ARG A 423 5.44 -0.04 -35.76
C ARG A 423 6.03 0.27 -34.38
N SER A 424 7.35 0.12 -34.25
CA SER A 424 8.12 0.62 -33.11
C SER A 424 8.45 2.10 -33.28
N THR A 425 8.53 2.81 -32.16
CA THR A 425 8.99 4.21 -32.06
C THR A 425 10.47 4.33 -31.72
N LEU A 426 11.14 3.19 -31.46
CA LEU A 426 12.56 3.15 -31.14
C LEU A 426 13.42 3.46 -32.37
N ASP A 427 14.62 3.97 -32.13
CA ASP A 427 15.58 4.33 -33.18
C ASP A 427 15.95 3.11 -34.06
N PRO A 428 15.61 3.11 -35.35
CA PRO A 428 15.90 2.00 -36.25
C PRO A 428 17.39 1.72 -36.46
N GLU A 429 18.26 2.72 -36.28
CA GLU A 429 19.72 2.55 -36.41
C GLU A 429 20.28 1.68 -35.28
N ILE A 430 19.65 1.76 -34.09
CA ILE A 430 20.06 1.01 -32.90
C ILE A 430 19.32 -0.33 -32.84
N TYR A 431 18.00 -0.30 -33.03
CA TYR A 431 17.14 -1.44 -32.72
C TYR A 431 16.68 -2.24 -33.93
N GLY A 432 17.03 -1.82 -35.15
CA GLY A 432 16.65 -2.45 -36.41
C GLY A 432 15.30 -1.98 -36.96
N PRO A 433 14.80 -2.59 -38.05
CA PRO A 433 13.60 -2.13 -38.74
C PRO A 433 12.37 -1.99 -37.83
N PRO A 434 11.62 -0.86 -37.90
CA PRO A 434 10.55 -0.57 -36.96
C PRO A 434 9.26 -1.34 -37.22
N GLU A 435 9.05 -1.89 -38.42
CA GLU A 435 7.82 -2.60 -38.80
C GLU A 435 7.66 -3.91 -38.02
N SER A 436 6.47 -4.17 -37.48
CA SER A 436 6.14 -5.50 -36.93
C SER A 436 6.11 -6.56 -38.04
N ALA A 437 6.50 -7.78 -37.70
CA ALA A 437 6.36 -8.95 -38.55
C ALA A 437 4.90 -9.49 -38.57
N ILE A 438 4.00 -8.96 -37.73
CA ILE A 438 2.59 -9.35 -37.75
C ILE A 438 1.91 -8.71 -38.96
N THR A 439 1.53 -9.53 -39.94
CA THR A 439 0.91 -9.06 -41.18
C THR A 439 -0.61 -9.16 -41.17
N LYS A 440 -1.24 -8.44 -42.10
CA LYS A 440 -2.69 -8.46 -42.30
C LYS A 440 -3.18 -9.86 -42.64
N GLU A 441 -2.51 -10.52 -43.59
CA GLU A 441 -2.90 -11.83 -44.10
C GLU A 441 -2.89 -12.89 -43.00
N LEU A 442 -1.89 -12.83 -42.10
CA LEU A 442 -1.80 -13.71 -40.95
C LEU A 442 -2.96 -13.49 -39.98
N ILE A 443 -3.27 -12.23 -39.65
CA ILE A 443 -4.36 -11.92 -38.73
C ILE A 443 -5.73 -12.25 -39.30
N GLU A 444 -5.98 -11.99 -40.59
CA GLU A 444 -7.26 -12.35 -41.22
C GLU A 444 -7.48 -13.86 -41.28
N LYS A 445 -6.40 -14.63 -41.47
CA LYS A 445 -6.43 -16.10 -41.37
C LYS A 445 -6.87 -16.54 -39.97
N GLU A 446 -6.28 -15.97 -38.91
CA GLU A 446 -6.60 -16.31 -37.53
C GLU A 446 -7.98 -15.80 -37.07
N ILE A 447 -8.48 -14.70 -37.63
CA ILE A 447 -9.87 -14.24 -37.44
C ILE A 447 -10.87 -15.22 -38.07
N GLY A 448 -10.44 -16.03 -39.05
CA GLY A 448 -11.25 -17.12 -39.61
C GLY A 448 -12.42 -16.61 -40.46
N GLY A 449 -12.23 -15.52 -41.20
CA GLY A 449 -13.22 -14.99 -42.15
C GLY A 449 -14.43 -14.27 -41.54
N ILE A 450 -14.43 -14.02 -40.22
CA ILE A 450 -15.49 -13.26 -39.55
C ILE A 450 -15.54 -11.81 -40.03
N MET A 451 -14.36 -11.21 -40.22
CA MET A 451 -14.18 -9.86 -40.77
C MET A 451 -12.73 -9.63 -41.17
N THR A 452 -12.50 -8.59 -41.95
CA THR A 452 -11.16 -8.09 -42.30
C THR A 452 -10.50 -7.37 -41.12
N VAL A 453 -9.18 -7.15 -41.19
CA VAL A 453 -8.47 -6.36 -40.17
C VAL A 453 -9.00 -4.93 -40.09
N GLU A 454 -9.29 -4.30 -41.24
CA GLU A 454 -9.82 -2.93 -41.28
C GLU A 454 -11.20 -2.84 -40.62
N GLU A 455 -12.06 -3.83 -40.83
CA GLU A 455 -13.35 -3.92 -40.15
C GLU A 455 -13.19 -4.14 -38.65
N ALA A 456 -12.26 -5.00 -38.23
CA ALA A 456 -11.98 -5.24 -36.82
C ALA A 456 -11.49 -3.97 -36.10
N ILE A 457 -10.58 -3.21 -36.71
CA ILE A 457 -10.10 -1.94 -36.17
C ILE A 457 -11.24 -0.91 -36.12
N LYS A 458 -11.99 -0.75 -37.23
CA LYS A 458 -13.13 0.19 -37.30
C LYS A 458 -14.20 -0.12 -36.26
N GLN A 459 -14.46 -1.40 -35.99
CA GLN A 459 -15.42 -1.86 -34.97
C GLN A 459 -14.82 -1.94 -33.57
N LYS A 460 -13.56 -1.54 -33.37
CA LYS A 460 -12.84 -1.58 -32.09
C LYS A 460 -12.77 -2.98 -31.47
N LYS A 461 -12.51 -3.99 -32.30
CA LYS A 461 -12.45 -5.41 -31.92
C LYS A 461 -11.03 -5.98 -31.86
N LEU A 462 -10.02 -5.20 -32.22
CA LEU A 462 -8.62 -5.62 -32.21
C LEU A 462 -7.87 -4.93 -31.06
N PHE A 463 -7.21 -5.72 -30.22
CA PHE A 463 -6.51 -5.26 -29.01
C PHE A 463 -5.09 -5.78 -28.97
N ILE A 464 -4.23 -5.14 -28.17
CA ILE A 464 -2.82 -5.46 -28.07
C ILE A 464 -2.29 -5.36 -26.64
N LEU A 465 -1.41 -6.28 -26.27
CA LEU A 465 -0.39 -6.08 -25.24
C LEU A 465 0.92 -5.75 -25.93
N ASP A 466 1.43 -4.53 -25.75
CA ASP A 466 2.68 -4.09 -26.37
C ASP A 466 3.73 -3.75 -25.31
N TYR A 467 4.68 -4.67 -25.15
CA TYR A 467 5.88 -4.48 -24.31
C TYR A 467 7.13 -4.26 -25.15
N HIS A 468 7.00 -4.15 -26.47
CA HIS A 468 8.15 -4.11 -27.37
C HIS A 468 9.06 -2.93 -27.06
N ASP A 469 8.52 -1.71 -27.11
CA ASP A 469 9.34 -0.49 -27.02
C ASP A 469 9.90 -0.24 -25.61
N LEU A 470 9.26 -0.82 -24.58
CA LEU A 470 9.76 -0.73 -23.21
C LEU A 470 10.87 -1.75 -22.94
N LEU A 471 10.73 -2.98 -23.43
CA LEU A 471 11.65 -4.08 -23.10
C LEU A 471 12.83 -4.19 -24.06
N LEU A 472 12.66 -3.86 -25.35
CA LEU A 472 13.71 -4.03 -26.36
C LEU A 472 15.05 -3.36 -25.99
N PRO A 473 15.07 -2.15 -25.38
CA PRO A 473 16.32 -1.52 -24.91
C PRO A 473 17.08 -2.30 -23.82
N TYR A 474 16.42 -3.22 -23.12
CA TYR A 474 17.02 -4.03 -22.06
C TYR A 474 17.40 -5.44 -22.53
N VAL A 475 16.99 -5.85 -23.73
CA VAL A 475 17.15 -7.23 -24.20
C VAL A 475 18.62 -7.67 -24.24
N GLU A 476 19.51 -6.84 -24.78
CA GLU A 476 20.95 -7.14 -24.86
C GLU A 476 21.55 -7.29 -23.46
N LYS A 477 21.45 -6.24 -22.63
CA LYS A 477 21.99 -6.22 -21.26
C LYS A 477 21.48 -7.35 -20.38
N VAL A 478 20.20 -7.72 -20.51
CA VAL A 478 19.63 -8.81 -19.73
C VAL A 478 20.20 -10.14 -20.19
N ARG A 479 20.31 -10.40 -21.50
CA ARG A 479 20.84 -11.67 -22.03
C ARG A 479 22.31 -11.92 -21.69
N GLU A 480 23.07 -10.89 -21.32
CA GLU A 480 24.42 -11.04 -20.76
C GLU A 480 24.42 -11.65 -19.35
N LEU A 481 23.30 -11.55 -18.62
CA LEU A 481 23.15 -12.17 -17.30
C LEU A 481 22.96 -13.68 -17.47
N LYS A 482 23.82 -14.45 -16.81
CA LYS A 482 23.78 -15.92 -16.85
C LYS A 482 22.38 -16.46 -16.53
N GLY A 483 21.89 -17.38 -17.36
CA GLY A 483 20.63 -18.08 -17.13
C GLY A 483 19.36 -17.26 -17.42
N THR A 484 19.49 -16.08 -18.03
CA THR A 484 18.34 -15.21 -18.31
C THR A 484 18.09 -15.04 -19.82
N THR A 485 16.89 -14.59 -20.15
CA THR A 485 16.50 -14.22 -21.51
C THR A 485 15.41 -13.16 -21.46
N LEU A 486 15.33 -12.33 -22.51
CA LEU A 486 14.31 -11.31 -22.68
C LEU A 486 14.04 -11.08 -24.17
N TYR A 487 12.83 -10.66 -24.50
CA TYR A 487 12.46 -10.17 -25.84
C TYR A 487 11.61 -8.90 -25.71
N GLY A 488 11.64 -8.05 -26.73
CA GLY A 488 10.51 -7.15 -26.98
C GLY A 488 9.33 -7.99 -27.47
N SER A 489 8.12 -7.78 -26.93
CA SER A 489 6.97 -8.61 -27.29
C SER A 489 5.70 -7.82 -27.60
N ARG A 490 4.97 -8.28 -28.63
CA ARG A 490 3.61 -7.83 -28.95
C ARG A 490 2.66 -9.02 -28.98
N THR A 491 1.49 -8.88 -28.37
CA THR A 491 0.44 -9.91 -28.42
C THR A 491 -0.85 -9.29 -28.91
N LEU A 492 -1.37 -9.79 -30.02
CA LEU A 492 -2.61 -9.34 -30.64
C LEU A 492 -3.79 -10.20 -30.19
N PHE A 493 -4.90 -9.55 -29.92
CA PHE A 493 -6.14 -10.19 -29.49
C PHE A 493 -7.33 -9.69 -30.30
N PHE A 494 -8.33 -10.55 -30.46
CA PHE A 494 -9.58 -10.22 -31.12
C PHE A 494 -10.79 -10.49 -30.23
N SER A 495 -11.70 -9.52 -30.18
CA SER A 495 -12.99 -9.64 -29.51
C SER A 495 -13.96 -10.42 -30.39
N TYR A 496 -14.13 -11.68 -30.04
CA TYR A 496 -14.97 -12.61 -30.79
C TYR A 496 -16.46 -12.28 -30.59
N PRO A 497 -17.36 -12.58 -31.56
CA PRO A 497 -18.81 -12.36 -31.41
C PRO A 497 -19.45 -13.02 -30.17
N SER A 498 -18.83 -14.07 -29.61
CA SER A 498 -19.23 -14.71 -28.36
C SER A 498 -18.96 -13.87 -27.11
N GLY A 499 -18.32 -12.70 -27.24
CA GLY A 499 -17.91 -11.85 -26.12
C GLY A 499 -16.58 -12.27 -25.47
N THR A 500 -15.86 -13.25 -26.04
CA THR A 500 -14.56 -13.71 -25.52
C THR A 500 -13.41 -13.03 -26.25
N LEU A 501 -12.37 -12.66 -25.50
CA LEU A 501 -11.13 -12.14 -26.06
C LEU A 501 -10.20 -13.32 -26.40
N ARG A 502 -9.80 -13.45 -27.67
CA ARG A 502 -8.95 -14.54 -28.15
C ARG A 502 -7.59 -14.02 -28.62
N PRO A 503 -6.47 -14.62 -28.20
CA PRO A 503 -5.16 -14.29 -28.76
C PRO A 503 -5.09 -14.74 -30.22
N LEU A 504 -4.49 -13.91 -31.08
CA LEU A 504 -4.30 -14.21 -32.50
C LEU A 504 -2.83 -14.46 -32.85
N ALA A 505 -1.93 -13.66 -32.29
CA ALA A 505 -0.51 -13.73 -32.63
C ALA A 505 0.35 -13.18 -31.48
N ILE A 506 1.56 -13.72 -31.36
CA ILE A 506 2.64 -13.20 -30.51
C ILE A 506 3.86 -12.96 -31.39
N GLU A 507 4.37 -11.73 -31.37
CA GLU A 507 5.68 -11.38 -31.92
C GLU A 507 6.70 -11.32 -30.79
N LEU A 508 7.83 -12.01 -30.95
CA LEU A 508 9.01 -11.87 -30.10
C LEU A 508 10.15 -11.26 -30.92
N THR A 509 10.79 -10.23 -30.38
CA THR A 509 11.84 -9.46 -31.04
C THR A 509 13.10 -9.37 -30.20
N ARG A 510 14.25 -9.53 -30.85
CA ARG A 510 15.60 -9.32 -30.33
C ARG A 510 16.28 -8.26 -31.21
N PRO A 511 16.92 -7.23 -30.62
CA PRO A 511 17.60 -6.20 -31.39
C PRO A 511 18.82 -6.79 -32.14
N PRO A 512 19.43 -6.04 -33.07
CA PRO A 512 20.77 -6.35 -33.56
C PRO A 512 21.72 -6.53 -32.39
N MET A 513 22.38 -7.68 -32.31
CA MET A 513 23.36 -7.98 -31.26
C MET A 513 24.24 -9.16 -31.70
N ASP A 514 25.45 -9.25 -31.15
CA ASP A 514 26.45 -10.28 -31.48
C ASP A 514 26.80 -10.35 -32.98
N GLY A 515 26.83 -9.19 -33.65
CA GLY A 515 27.06 -9.09 -35.10
C GLY A 515 25.93 -9.67 -35.97
N LYS A 516 24.80 -10.07 -35.37
CA LYS A 516 23.62 -10.58 -36.08
C LYS A 516 22.58 -9.47 -36.23
N PRO A 517 21.83 -9.43 -37.35
CA PRO A 517 20.76 -8.46 -37.53
C PRO A 517 19.63 -8.67 -36.51
N GLN A 518 18.68 -7.72 -36.46
CA GLN A 518 17.46 -7.86 -35.69
C GLN A 518 16.78 -9.20 -36.03
N TRP A 519 16.34 -9.91 -35.00
CA TRP A 519 15.54 -11.12 -35.15
C TRP A 519 14.15 -10.85 -34.62
N LYS A 520 13.12 -11.20 -35.39
CA LYS A 520 11.73 -11.19 -34.94
C LYS A 520 10.98 -12.36 -35.56
N GLN A 521 10.08 -12.97 -34.80
CA GLN A 521 9.26 -14.08 -35.24
C GLN A 521 7.85 -13.97 -34.68
N VAL A 522 6.86 -14.29 -35.52
CA VAL A 522 5.45 -14.37 -35.15
C VAL A 522 5.05 -15.82 -34.91
N PHE A 523 4.35 -16.04 -33.80
CA PHE A 523 3.76 -17.32 -33.42
C PHE A 523 2.24 -17.14 -33.37
N THR A 524 1.49 -18.12 -33.88
CA THR A 524 0.02 -18.14 -33.86
C THR A 524 -0.49 -19.40 -33.16
N PRO A 525 -1.75 -19.41 -32.69
CA PRO A 525 -2.39 -20.63 -32.21
C PRO A 525 -2.31 -21.74 -33.26
N SER A 526 -1.86 -22.94 -32.86
CA SER A 526 -1.77 -24.09 -33.75
C SER A 526 -2.11 -25.39 -33.02
N TRP A 527 -2.62 -26.34 -33.79
CA TRP A 527 -2.93 -27.71 -33.35
C TRP A 527 -1.87 -28.71 -33.81
N HIS A 528 -0.91 -28.30 -34.64
CA HIS A 528 0.23 -29.14 -35.03
C HIS A 528 1.20 -29.28 -33.86
N SER A 529 1.73 -30.48 -33.65
CA SER A 529 2.48 -30.84 -32.44
C SER A 529 3.65 -29.89 -32.11
N THR A 530 4.49 -29.56 -33.10
CA THR A 530 5.63 -28.64 -32.86
C THR A 530 5.16 -27.20 -32.67
N GLU A 531 4.27 -26.72 -33.54
CA GLU A 531 3.79 -25.35 -33.51
C GLU A 531 2.96 -25.04 -32.26
N CYS A 532 2.19 -26.00 -31.74
CA CYS A 532 1.41 -25.83 -30.53
C CYS A 532 2.32 -25.62 -29.30
N TRP A 533 3.49 -26.27 -29.26
CA TRP A 533 4.49 -26.03 -28.22
C TRP A 533 5.22 -24.71 -28.40
N LEU A 534 5.56 -24.33 -29.64
CA LEU A 534 6.13 -23.00 -29.92
C LEU A 534 5.17 -21.88 -29.51
N TRP A 535 3.87 -22.02 -29.79
CA TRP A 535 2.83 -21.09 -29.33
C TRP A 535 2.78 -20.99 -27.80
N ARG A 536 2.82 -22.13 -27.11
CA ARG A 536 2.84 -22.16 -25.64
C ARG A 536 4.08 -21.50 -25.05
N LEU A 537 5.25 -21.71 -25.65
CA LEU A 537 6.49 -21.05 -25.24
C LEU A 537 6.45 -19.55 -25.50
N ALA A 538 5.88 -19.12 -26.63
CA ALA A 538 5.65 -17.71 -26.90
C ALA A 538 4.72 -17.06 -25.85
N LYS A 539 3.63 -17.73 -25.47
CA LYS A 539 2.77 -17.29 -24.35
C LYS A 539 3.54 -17.22 -23.03
N ALA A 540 4.40 -18.20 -22.73
CA ALA A 540 5.20 -18.20 -21.50
C ALA A 540 6.15 -16.99 -21.44
N HIS A 541 6.81 -16.64 -22.56
CA HIS A 541 7.62 -15.42 -22.64
C HIS A 541 6.80 -14.15 -22.39
N VAL A 542 5.65 -14.02 -23.06
CA VAL A 542 4.76 -12.86 -22.85
C VAL A 542 4.26 -12.78 -21.42
N LEU A 543 3.91 -13.91 -20.80
CA LEU A 543 3.47 -13.94 -19.40
C LEU A 543 4.60 -13.57 -18.43
N ALA A 544 5.85 -13.93 -18.73
CA ALA A 544 7.01 -13.47 -17.96
C ALA A 544 7.20 -11.94 -18.09
N HIS A 545 7.06 -11.40 -19.30
CA HIS A 545 7.10 -9.96 -19.55
C HIS A 545 5.97 -9.21 -18.83
N ASP A 546 4.73 -9.68 -18.96
CA ASP A 546 3.55 -9.11 -18.29
C ASP A 546 3.67 -9.20 -16.77
N SER A 547 4.21 -10.30 -16.24
CA SER A 547 4.46 -10.46 -14.79
C SER A 547 5.51 -9.47 -14.28
N GLY A 548 6.60 -9.26 -15.03
CA GLY A 548 7.61 -8.26 -14.71
C GLY A 548 7.05 -6.84 -14.78
N TYR A 549 6.30 -6.51 -15.84
CA TYR A 549 5.63 -5.22 -15.97
C TYR A 549 4.61 -5.00 -14.84
N HIS A 550 3.81 -6.02 -14.53
CA HIS A 550 2.86 -5.98 -13.43
C HIS A 550 3.56 -5.64 -12.12
N GLN A 551 4.58 -6.40 -11.73
CA GLN A 551 5.21 -6.23 -10.43
C GLN A 551 5.95 -4.90 -10.32
N LEU A 552 6.72 -4.52 -11.36
CA LEU A 552 7.54 -3.32 -11.32
C LEU A 552 6.74 -2.04 -11.59
N VAL A 553 5.80 -2.09 -12.53
CA VAL A 553 5.10 -0.91 -13.05
C VAL A 553 3.68 -0.81 -12.48
N SER A 554 2.80 -1.77 -12.77
CA SER A 554 1.39 -1.69 -12.37
C SER A 554 1.21 -1.71 -10.85
N HIS A 555 2.02 -2.52 -10.16
CA HIS A 555 1.96 -2.72 -8.72
C HIS A 555 2.94 -1.77 -8.01
N TRP A 556 4.24 -2.02 -8.06
CA TRP A 556 5.22 -1.25 -7.31
C TRP A 556 5.22 0.25 -7.66
N LEU A 557 5.45 0.62 -8.92
CA LEU A 557 5.51 2.04 -9.29
C LEU A 557 4.18 2.77 -9.09
N ARG A 558 3.11 2.34 -9.78
CA ARG A 558 1.84 3.08 -9.84
C ARG A 558 1.08 3.12 -8.51
N THR A 559 1.32 2.16 -7.62
CA THR A 559 0.68 2.14 -6.29
C THR A 559 1.66 2.54 -5.18
N HIS A 560 2.70 1.75 -4.92
CA HIS A 560 3.60 1.97 -3.79
C HIS A 560 4.41 3.26 -3.92
N CYS A 561 5.18 3.41 -5.01
CA CYS A 561 6.06 4.56 -5.20
C CYS A 561 5.30 5.86 -5.43
N CYS A 562 4.28 5.85 -6.30
CA CYS A 562 3.54 7.08 -6.60
C CYS A 562 2.66 7.55 -5.44
N THR A 563 2.26 6.66 -4.51
CA THR A 563 1.45 7.06 -3.35
C THR A 563 2.28 7.68 -2.23
N GLU A 564 3.49 7.18 -1.97
CA GLU A 564 4.34 7.64 -0.86
C GLU A 564 4.58 9.17 -0.81
N PRO A 565 4.84 9.88 -1.93
CA PRO A 565 4.91 11.34 -1.95
C PRO A 565 3.66 12.06 -1.43
N TYR A 566 2.46 11.51 -1.64
CA TYR A 566 1.21 12.09 -1.14
C TYR A 566 1.09 11.95 0.37
N ILE A 567 1.59 10.85 0.93
CA ILE A 567 1.62 10.62 2.38
C ILE A 567 2.54 11.65 3.04
N ILE A 568 3.76 11.78 2.49
CA ILE A 568 4.75 12.76 2.96
C ILE A 568 4.17 14.19 2.84
N ALA A 569 3.59 14.54 1.69
CA ALA A 569 3.01 15.87 1.47
C ALA A 569 1.85 16.17 2.43
N THR A 570 0.96 15.20 2.65
CA THR A 570 -0.21 15.35 3.52
C THR A 570 0.21 15.62 4.95
N ASN A 571 1.14 14.83 5.49
CA ASN A 571 1.64 15.02 6.85
C ASN A 571 2.47 16.30 7.02
N ARG A 572 3.18 16.75 5.98
CA ARG A 572 3.96 18.01 5.99
C ARG A 572 3.11 19.26 5.88
N GLN A 573 1.98 19.22 5.17
CA GLN A 573 1.25 20.45 4.76
C GLN A 573 -0.16 20.56 5.32
N LEU A 574 -0.79 19.44 5.70
CA LEU A 574 -2.16 19.43 6.17
C LEU A 574 -2.20 19.00 7.64
N SER A 575 -2.50 19.96 8.53
CA SER A 575 -2.67 19.70 9.97
C SER A 575 -3.71 18.60 10.21
N ALA A 576 -3.62 17.89 11.34
CA ALA A 576 -4.62 16.91 11.79
C ALA A 576 -6.05 17.50 11.92
N MET A 577 -6.18 18.83 12.03
CA MET A 577 -7.48 19.53 11.98
C MET A 577 -8.01 19.72 10.55
N HIS A 578 -7.18 19.56 9.52
CA HIS A 578 -7.58 19.82 8.15
C HIS A 578 -8.53 18.71 7.65
N PRO A 579 -9.69 19.04 7.07
CA PRO A 579 -10.66 18.04 6.63
C PRO A 579 -10.09 17.07 5.59
N ILE A 580 -9.24 17.55 4.67
CA ILE A 580 -8.57 16.68 3.69
C ILE A 580 -7.51 15.77 4.31
N ASN A 581 -6.82 16.18 5.40
CA ASN A 581 -5.94 15.26 6.11
C ASN A 581 -6.76 14.08 6.64
N ARG A 582 -7.86 14.37 7.35
CA ARG A 582 -8.76 13.33 7.90
C ARG A 582 -9.37 12.42 6.85
N LEU A 583 -9.69 12.96 5.67
CA LEU A 583 -10.18 12.19 4.54
C LEU A 583 -9.12 11.21 4.02
N LEU A 584 -7.87 11.66 3.88
CA LEU A 584 -6.81 10.88 3.22
C LEU A 584 -6.10 9.89 4.14
N GLN A 585 -5.91 10.22 5.42
CA GLN A 585 -5.14 9.41 6.38
C GLN A 585 -5.49 7.91 6.39
N PRO A 586 -6.78 7.49 6.38
CA PRO A 586 -7.12 6.07 6.36
C PRO A 586 -6.61 5.32 5.12
N HIS A 587 -6.44 6.02 3.99
CA HIS A 587 -5.97 5.45 2.72
C HIS A 587 -4.45 5.32 2.63
N PHE A 588 -3.71 5.91 3.55
CA PHE A 588 -2.23 5.87 3.59
C PHE A 588 -1.67 4.83 4.55
N ARG A 589 -2.54 4.29 5.40
CA ARG A 589 -2.18 3.39 6.48
C ARG A 589 -1.25 2.28 5.99
N TYR A 590 -0.06 2.20 6.59
CA TYR A 590 0.94 1.16 6.39
C TYR A 590 1.72 1.19 5.06
N THR A 591 1.46 2.15 4.16
CA THR A 591 2.17 2.21 2.88
C THR A 591 3.65 2.58 3.06
N MET A 592 3.98 3.53 3.94
CA MET A 592 5.39 3.92 4.15
C MET A 592 6.22 2.77 4.75
N GLU A 593 5.70 2.06 5.74
CA GLU A 593 6.38 0.90 6.36
C GLU A 593 6.60 -0.23 5.36
N ILE A 594 5.58 -0.62 4.58
CA ILE A 594 5.78 -1.68 3.58
C ILE A 594 6.76 -1.25 2.49
N ASN A 595 6.78 0.02 2.09
CA ASN A 595 7.75 0.54 1.14
C ASN A 595 9.17 0.50 1.72
N ALA A 596 9.35 0.88 2.98
CA ALA A 596 10.63 0.81 3.67
C ALA A 596 11.17 -0.63 3.75
N LEU A 597 10.31 -1.60 4.09
CA LEU A 597 10.64 -3.03 4.10
C LEU A 597 10.92 -3.56 2.69
N ALA A 598 10.19 -3.09 1.67
CA ALA A 598 10.46 -3.45 0.29
C ALA A 598 11.84 -2.95 -0.19
N ARG A 599 12.24 -1.73 0.17
CA ARG A 599 13.60 -1.23 -0.08
C ARG A 599 14.67 -2.00 0.72
N GLU A 600 14.31 -2.66 1.81
CA GLU A 600 15.24 -3.47 2.60
C GLU A 600 15.48 -4.86 1.99
N ALA A 601 14.45 -5.54 1.49
CA ALA A 601 14.56 -6.96 1.13
C ALA A 601 13.93 -7.38 -0.21
N LEU A 602 13.12 -6.52 -0.83
CA LEU A 602 12.35 -6.85 -2.04
C LEU A 602 13.01 -6.28 -3.30
N VAL A 603 13.20 -4.96 -3.35
CA VAL A 603 13.65 -4.22 -4.54
C VAL A 603 15.09 -3.72 -4.46
N ASN A 604 15.82 -4.09 -3.41
CA ASN A 604 17.24 -3.77 -3.27
C ASN A 604 18.12 -4.64 -4.18
N ALA A 605 19.38 -4.24 -4.33
CA ALA A 605 20.41 -5.04 -4.98
C ALA A 605 20.47 -6.45 -4.36
N GLY A 606 20.34 -7.48 -5.19
CA GLY A 606 20.29 -8.88 -4.78
C GLY A 606 19.03 -9.29 -4.00
N GLY A 607 18.03 -8.42 -3.92
CA GLY A 607 16.74 -8.71 -3.30
C GLY A 607 15.87 -9.64 -4.15
N ILE A 608 14.70 -9.98 -3.61
CA ILE A 608 13.78 -10.98 -4.20
C ILE A 608 13.41 -10.65 -5.66
N ILE A 609 13.16 -9.38 -5.99
CA ILE A 609 12.77 -9.00 -7.35
C ILE A 609 13.91 -9.25 -8.33
N GLU A 610 15.13 -8.85 -7.99
CA GLU A 610 16.29 -9.05 -8.87
C GLU A 610 16.66 -10.53 -9.02
N SER A 611 16.36 -11.38 -8.03
CA SER A 611 16.66 -12.81 -8.07
C SER A 611 15.57 -13.66 -8.74
N THR A 612 14.36 -13.12 -8.97
CA THR A 612 13.21 -13.92 -9.46
C THR A 612 12.56 -13.39 -10.74
N PHE A 613 12.89 -12.18 -11.19
CA PHE A 613 12.38 -11.60 -12.43
C PHE A 613 13.47 -11.41 -13.48
N SER A 614 13.12 -11.63 -14.75
CA SER A 614 14.08 -11.63 -15.87
C SER A 614 14.98 -10.40 -15.97
N PRO A 615 14.54 -9.15 -15.70
CA PRO A 615 15.41 -7.98 -15.82
C PRO A 615 16.57 -7.97 -14.80
N GLY A 616 16.52 -8.78 -13.74
CA GLY A 616 17.57 -8.86 -12.74
C GLY A 616 17.93 -7.50 -12.14
N LYS A 617 19.22 -7.16 -12.15
CA LYS A 617 19.74 -5.87 -11.66
C LYS A 617 19.21 -4.63 -12.38
N TYR A 618 18.59 -4.78 -13.55
CA TYR A 618 18.00 -3.68 -14.32
C TYR A 618 16.51 -3.45 -14.00
N SER A 619 15.92 -4.23 -13.09
CA SER A 619 14.48 -4.16 -12.76
C SER A 619 14.03 -2.77 -12.33
N MET A 620 14.78 -2.14 -11.44
CA MET A 620 14.42 -0.82 -10.90
C MET A 620 14.70 0.33 -11.89
N GLU A 621 15.71 0.18 -12.75
CA GLU A 621 15.97 1.10 -13.87
C GLU A 621 14.80 1.05 -14.89
N LEU A 622 14.32 -0.14 -15.22
CA LEU A 622 13.17 -0.35 -16.09
C LEU A 622 11.91 0.31 -15.53
N SER A 623 11.66 0.18 -14.22
CA SER A 623 10.57 0.89 -13.54
C SER A 623 10.69 2.42 -13.70
N SER A 624 11.91 2.97 -13.61
CA SER A 624 12.15 4.40 -13.83
C SER A 624 11.87 4.85 -15.26
N VAL A 625 12.26 4.07 -16.27
CA VAL A 625 11.90 4.35 -17.66
C VAL A 625 10.39 4.30 -17.87
N ALA A 626 9.69 3.34 -17.25
CA ALA A 626 8.23 3.28 -17.30
C ALA A 626 7.57 4.49 -16.62
N TYR A 627 8.15 5.01 -15.53
CA TYR A 627 7.68 6.23 -14.89
C TYR A 627 7.78 7.43 -15.83
N ASP A 628 8.94 7.63 -16.46
CA ASP A 628 9.18 8.73 -17.39
C ASP A 628 8.26 8.67 -18.62
N LYS A 629 8.10 7.49 -19.21
CA LYS A 629 7.36 7.32 -20.48
C LYS A 629 5.85 7.17 -20.30
N HIS A 630 5.38 6.51 -19.25
CA HIS A 630 4.00 6.04 -19.16
C HIS A 630 3.20 6.66 -18.02
N TRP A 631 3.84 7.08 -16.92
CA TRP A 631 3.08 7.54 -15.76
C TRP A 631 2.53 8.95 -15.94
N ARG A 632 1.23 9.10 -15.69
CA ARG A 632 0.54 10.38 -15.70
C ARG A 632 -0.55 10.42 -14.64
N PHE A 633 -0.43 11.34 -13.70
CA PHE A 633 -1.40 11.49 -12.62
C PHE A 633 -2.85 11.64 -13.12
N ASP A 634 -3.08 12.40 -14.20
CA ASP A 634 -4.41 12.64 -14.75
C ASP A 634 -5.00 11.43 -15.51
N HIS A 635 -4.18 10.42 -15.79
CA HIS A 635 -4.60 9.15 -16.36
C HIS A 635 -4.82 8.06 -15.31
N GLU A 636 -4.39 8.22 -14.06
CA GLU A 636 -4.61 7.21 -13.01
C GLU A 636 -6.08 7.10 -12.55
N ALA A 637 -6.93 8.05 -12.91
CA ALA A 637 -8.37 7.90 -12.72
C ALA A 637 -8.91 6.80 -13.65
N LEU A 638 -9.54 5.76 -13.09
CA LEU A 638 -10.01 4.59 -13.85
C LEU A 638 -10.75 4.93 -15.16
N PRO A 639 -11.70 5.89 -15.22
CA PRO A 639 -12.34 6.25 -16.48
C PRO A 639 -11.38 6.86 -17.51
N LYS A 640 -10.36 7.60 -17.07
CA LYS A 640 -9.33 8.20 -17.94
C LYS A 640 -8.33 7.16 -18.42
N ASP A 641 -7.89 6.26 -17.55
CA ASP A 641 -7.06 5.11 -17.89
C ASP A 641 -7.72 4.26 -19.00
N LEU A 642 -9.00 3.92 -18.83
CA LEU A 642 -9.78 3.13 -19.80
C LEU A 642 -10.02 3.84 -21.14
N ILE A 643 -10.05 5.17 -21.19
CA ILE A 643 -10.18 5.94 -22.44
C ILE A 643 -8.82 6.08 -23.13
N SER A 644 -7.75 6.18 -22.35
CA SER A 644 -6.39 6.34 -22.86
C SER A 644 -5.83 5.07 -23.48
N ARG A 645 -6.27 3.90 -23.00
CA ARG A 645 -5.91 2.58 -23.52
C ARG A 645 -6.91 2.13 -24.56
#